data_AF-A0A953KU98-F1
#
_entry.id   AF-A0A953KU98-F1
#
_cell.length_a   1.000
_cell.length_b   1.000
_cell.length_c   1.000
_cell.angle_alpha   90.00
_cell.angle_beta   90.00
_cell.angle_gamma   90.00
#
_symmetry.space_group_name_H-M   'P 1'
#
loop_
_entity.id
_entity.type
_entity.pdbx_description
1 polymer ?
#
loop_
_entity_poly.entity_id
_entity_poly.type
_entity_poly.pdbx_seq_one_letter_code
_entity_poly.pdbx_strand_id
1 'polypeptide(L)'
;MEACSPAVNRCLVARPDPAFRPAVHFLFPIFLWKSRGRGNIFRPAGFRRAVIRCDCSPFILPFSSTVHQFQIGATYLADIFQKCRDFTRADDVKEAGYYPYFRPIEVNEGPVVRIEGREVIMAGSNNYLGLTADPRVKEAAIKAVEQFGTGCSGSRYLTGTLRLHEEMETELADFMGKEACLLFSTGYQTAQGVIPTLVNRGDYVLSDKDNHACIVAGNLMAKGAFGDVVRYKHNDMGDLERQLARLPESAGKLIVTDGVFSTSGEIVDLPQMNKLAKQYGARIMVDDAHSLGVIGEAGRGTASYFGLDDEIEMTMGTFSKSLASLGGWVVGEERVINYIKHTSPALIFSASPTPASVAAALTALRIMRAEPHRIDQLIDNANYLRNGFQQSGFRIIESKTGVIPVIIGDDTLTFIFWRRLYDAGVFVNAFISPGVMPGLQMMRTSVMATHEKHHLDRILELFEDIGTEMGLLERETGAVAAEQTAAAATTETAITEMGTGELPTSGTVRLRPMNSRKERQEFIRMVWGLYGDDPNWTPPVEMDRMRLIDVEKNPFYKHARLQLWLAVKDGKTVGRIGAITNGNHNRTHNDNVGFIGFFEAINDQDVANTLINAATAWLREKGMTEIRGPVSPSMNDECGMLVEGFGQSAAVQMPYNPPFYPTLWENAGFSKAKDLMAWELNYPTSLTDKMRRVTDLLRQRGSITVRSLQMKNFAAEVERLKKIYNEAWELNWGFVPMTDEEMNLMAYEMKQIADPDLVLFAEKDGKAVGFALALPDITQAFRAGSTIPPGAKNLPTAIMNLMTKKKKINQLRVIILGVLPEYQGKGVDALIYREIMERAHRKGIDRGEASWVLEDNTMMNRAAEGMNAHVTKKYRVYQKQIG
;
A
#
# COMPACT_ATOMS: atom_id res chain seq x y z
N MET A 1 -66.87 1.58 16.29
CA MET A 1 -66.30 1.25 17.60
C MET A 1 -64.78 1.38 17.53
N GLU A 2 -64.19 2.58 17.34
CA GLU A 2 -64.23 3.81 18.19
C GLU A 2 -63.55 3.60 19.55
N ALA A 3 -62.73 4.51 20.10
CA ALA A 3 -62.19 5.82 19.68
C ALA A 3 -60.80 6.00 20.37
N CYS A 4 -59.76 6.64 19.80
CA CYS A 4 -59.51 8.09 19.68
C CYS A 4 -59.52 8.95 20.98
N SER A 5 -58.32 9.19 21.54
CA SER A 5 -57.73 10.52 21.88
C SER A 5 -58.43 11.45 22.93
N PRO A 6 -57.89 12.65 23.27
CA PRO A 6 -56.59 12.97 23.89
C PRO A 6 -56.70 13.91 25.13
N ALA A 7 -55.57 14.24 25.77
CA ALA A 7 -55.44 15.51 26.51
C ALA A 7 -53.99 16.06 26.49
N VAL A 8 -53.83 17.35 26.18
CA VAL A 8 -52.54 18.05 26.05
C VAL A 8 -52.64 19.44 26.68
N ASN A 9 -51.63 19.82 27.47
CA ASN A 9 -51.08 21.18 27.75
C ASN A 9 -50.49 21.19 29.17
N ARG A 10 -49.46 21.94 29.57
CA ARG A 10 -48.39 22.79 29.00
C ARG A 10 -48.00 23.72 30.16
N CYS A 11 -46.71 23.85 30.49
CA CYS A 11 -46.02 24.90 31.28
C CYS A 11 -44.87 24.25 32.07
N LEU A 12 -43.69 24.84 32.26
CA LEU A 12 -43.03 26.01 31.63
C LEU A 12 -41.50 25.83 31.83
N VAL A 13 -40.68 26.58 31.10
CA VAL A 13 -39.20 26.43 31.11
C VAL A 13 -38.53 27.27 32.21
N ALA A 14 -37.61 26.68 32.98
CA ALA A 14 -36.50 27.39 33.65
C ALA A 14 -35.35 26.45 34.10
N ARG A 15 -34.10 26.85 33.81
CA ARG A 15 -32.84 26.50 34.54
C ARG A 15 -32.46 27.73 35.41
N PRO A 16 -31.52 27.71 36.39
CA PRO A 16 -30.33 26.84 36.56
C PRO A 16 -30.14 26.37 38.05
N ASP A 17 -28.99 25.99 38.64
CA ASP A 17 -27.59 25.72 38.23
C ASP A 17 -26.94 24.70 39.22
N PRO A 18 -25.72 24.13 39.00
CA PRO A 18 -25.19 23.04 39.82
C PRO A 18 -24.14 23.45 40.87
N ALA A 19 -24.34 23.04 42.12
CA ALA A 19 -23.27 22.91 43.11
C ALA A 19 -23.59 21.81 44.12
N PHE A 20 -22.77 20.74 44.15
CA PHE A 20 -22.16 20.13 45.35
C PHE A 20 -21.38 18.86 44.96
N ARG A 21 -20.16 18.70 45.48
CA ARG A 21 -19.39 17.43 45.50
C ARG A 21 -19.36 16.89 46.92
N PRO A 22 -19.18 15.57 47.10
CA PRO A 22 -17.99 15.13 47.82
C PRO A 22 -17.26 13.96 47.13
N ALA A 23 -16.08 13.61 47.64
CA ALA A 23 -15.16 12.64 47.06
C ALA A 23 -14.95 11.42 47.97
N VAL A 24 -14.64 10.25 47.40
CA VAL A 24 -14.03 9.10 48.11
C VAL A 24 -12.93 8.45 47.25
N HIS A 25 -11.90 8.00 47.96
CA HIS A 25 -10.57 7.56 47.57
C HIS A 25 -10.40 6.47 46.49
N PHE A 26 -9.32 6.61 45.72
CA PHE A 26 -8.58 5.49 45.13
C PHE A 26 -7.52 4.95 46.11
N LEU A 27 -7.34 3.63 46.14
CA LEU A 27 -6.22 2.95 46.81
C LEU A 27 -5.72 1.81 45.90
N PHE A 28 -4.46 1.89 45.48
CA PHE A 28 -3.66 0.72 45.06
C PHE A 28 -2.20 0.97 45.48
N PRO A 29 -1.53 0.00 46.14
CA PRO A 29 -0.22 0.22 46.75
C PRO A 29 0.95 0.02 45.76
N ILE A 30 2.02 0.80 45.94
CA ILE A 30 3.31 0.63 45.26
C ILE A 30 4.36 0.18 46.28
N PHE A 31 4.97 -0.97 46.02
CA PHE A 31 6.20 -1.49 46.63
C PHE A 31 6.76 -2.54 45.64
N LEU A 32 8.07 -2.71 45.40
CA LEU A 32 9.28 -1.92 45.70
C LEU A 32 10.40 -2.52 44.84
N TRP A 33 11.24 -1.74 44.15
CA TRP A 33 12.58 -2.22 43.76
C TRP A 33 13.67 -1.24 44.21
N LYS A 34 14.65 -1.76 44.94
CA LYS A 34 15.72 -0.98 45.58
C LYS A 34 16.86 -0.74 44.59
N SER A 35 17.16 0.51 44.29
CA SER A 35 18.55 0.91 44.00
C SER A 35 19.31 1.05 45.33
N ARG A 36 20.51 0.46 45.44
CA ARG A 36 21.46 0.72 46.54
C ARG A 36 22.54 1.68 46.04
N GLY A 37 22.87 2.72 46.81
CA GLY A 37 24.18 3.38 46.65
C GLY A 37 24.32 4.83 47.08
N ARG A 38 24.42 5.10 48.40
CA ARG A 38 25.09 6.27 49.04
C ARG A 38 24.46 7.66 48.75
N GLY A 39 24.28 8.57 49.71
CA GLY A 39 24.41 8.49 51.17
C GLY A 39 24.42 9.88 51.82
N ASN A 40 23.80 10.01 53.01
CA ASN A 40 23.98 11.10 54.01
C ASN A 40 23.50 12.54 53.63
N ILE A 41 22.96 13.40 54.52
CA ILE A 41 22.51 13.30 55.93
C ILE A 41 21.64 14.57 56.27
N PHE A 42 20.90 14.55 57.39
CA PHE A 42 20.23 15.67 58.12
C PHE A 42 18.86 16.29 57.67
N ARG A 43 18.10 16.62 58.72
CA ARG A 43 16.76 17.25 58.90
C ARG A 43 16.75 17.77 60.38
N PRO A 44 15.74 18.49 60.91
CA PRO A 44 14.95 19.63 60.39
C PRO A 44 14.66 20.74 61.46
N ALA A 45 14.05 21.87 61.08
CA ALA A 45 13.20 22.77 61.91
C ALA A 45 12.54 23.84 60.99
N GLY A 46 11.41 24.50 61.23
CA GLY A 46 10.38 24.42 62.30
C GLY A 46 9.60 25.78 62.42
N PHE A 47 8.30 25.76 62.75
CA PHE A 47 7.40 26.93 63.07
C PHE A 47 6.96 27.86 61.90
N ARG A 48 5.78 28.53 61.90
CA ARG A 48 4.45 28.37 62.57
C ARG A 48 3.34 29.15 61.78
N ARG A 49 2.04 28.96 62.12
CA ARG A 49 0.83 29.59 61.50
C ARG A 49 0.29 30.81 62.29
N ALA A 50 -0.36 31.76 61.59
CA ALA A 50 -1.70 32.40 61.87
C ALA A 50 -1.92 33.55 60.83
N VAL A 51 -2.94 33.60 59.95
CA VAL A 51 -4.42 33.77 60.07
C VAL A 51 -4.89 35.19 60.47
N ILE A 52 -5.65 35.87 59.59
CA ILE A 52 -6.92 36.62 59.79
C ILE A 52 -7.45 37.17 58.42
N ARG A 53 -8.77 37.37 58.29
CA ARG A 53 -9.50 37.86 57.08
C ARG A 53 -9.68 39.39 57.04
N CYS A 54 -9.90 39.97 55.85
CA CYS A 54 -10.89 41.04 55.65
C CYS A 54 -11.37 41.13 54.17
N ASP A 55 -12.41 41.93 53.92
CA ASP A 55 -13.29 41.88 52.73
C ASP A 55 -13.02 42.94 51.63
N CYS A 56 -13.81 42.84 50.54
CA CYS A 56 -14.22 43.87 49.57
C CYS A 56 -13.28 44.28 48.40
N SER A 57 -13.67 43.81 47.21
CA SER A 57 -13.83 44.55 45.93
C SER A 57 -12.77 45.56 45.44
N PRO A 58 -12.04 45.27 44.35
CA PRO A 58 -11.23 46.26 43.64
C PRO A 58 -11.90 46.80 42.37
N PHE A 59 -12.14 48.12 42.34
CA PHE A 59 -12.24 48.91 41.10
C PHE A 59 -10.81 49.19 40.63
N ILE A 60 -10.45 48.89 39.37
CA ILE A 60 -9.11 49.19 38.82
C ILE A 60 -9.23 49.91 37.47
N LEU A 61 -8.66 51.10 37.40
CA LEU A 61 -8.42 51.88 36.18
C LEU A 61 -7.00 51.61 35.63
N PRO A 62 -6.74 51.87 34.33
CA PRO A 62 -5.67 51.18 33.61
C PRO A 62 -4.31 51.88 33.70
N PHE A 63 -3.25 51.09 33.72
CA PHE A 63 -1.91 51.52 33.29
C PHE A 63 -1.37 50.55 32.24
N SER A 64 -1.00 51.10 31.08
CA SER A 64 -0.43 50.35 29.96
C SER A 64 1.07 50.17 30.16
N SER A 65 1.53 48.93 30.27
CA SER A 65 2.94 48.58 30.14
C SER A 65 3.11 47.29 29.32
N THR A 66 3.90 47.40 28.27
CA THR A 66 4.07 46.38 27.23
C THR A 66 4.77 45.14 27.77
N VAL A 67 4.01 44.06 28.01
CA VAL A 67 4.58 42.72 28.13
C VAL A 67 4.66 42.10 26.74
N HIS A 68 5.85 41.68 26.32
CA HIS A 68 6.02 40.85 25.12
C HIS A 68 5.30 39.52 25.32
N GLN A 69 4.07 39.44 24.83
CA GLN A 69 3.31 38.21 24.79
C GLN A 69 3.91 37.34 23.67
N PHE A 70 4.87 36.50 24.03
CA PHE A 70 5.25 35.35 23.20
C PHE A 70 3.97 34.55 22.94
N GLN A 71 3.40 34.69 21.74
CA GLN A 71 2.43 33.73 21.24
C GLN A 71 3.19 32.42 21.02
N ILE A 72 3.20 31.60 22.07
CA ILE A 72 3.48 30.17 21.97
C ILE A 72 2.50 29.66 20.92
N GLY A 73 3.01 29.38 19.72
CA GLY A 73 2.19 28.95 18.60
C GLY A 73 1.35 27.75 19.03
N ALA A 74 0.07 27.76 18.68
CA ALA A 74 -0.84 26.68 19.03
C ALA A 74 -0.29 25.36 18.44
N THR A 75 0.37 24.57 19.29
CA THR A 75 0.62 23.17 19.01
C THR A 75 -0.73 22.53 18.77
N TYR A 76 -1.03 22.26 17.49
CA TYR A 76 -2.06 21.29 17.13
C TYR A 76 -1.69 19.99 17.83
N LEU A 77 -2.32 19.74 18.98
CA LEU A 77 -2.28 18.45 19.65
C LEU A 77 -2.78 17.45 18.60
N ALA A 78 -1.93 16.49 18.25
CA ALA A 78 -2.27 15.47 17.28
C ALA A 78 -3.38 14.60 17.85
N ASP A 79 -4.64 14.93 17.53
CA ASP A 79 -5.79 14.15 17.93
C ASP A 79 -5.69 12.76 17.29
N ILE A 80 -5.64 11.73 18.14
CA ILE A 80 -5.51 10.33 17.72
C ILE A 80 -6.68 9.88 16.83
N PHE A 81 -7.84 10.56 16.91
CA PHE A 81 -8.99 10.33 16.06
C PHE A 81 -8.98 11.14 14.77
N GLN A 82 -8.05 12.07 14.55
CA GLN A 82 -8.04 12.88 13.32
C GLN A 82 -7.89 11.99 12.08
N LYS A 83 -6.95 11.04 12.10
CA LYS A 83 -6.79 10.00 11.07
C LYS A 83 -8.05 9.16 10.81
N CYS A 84 -8.96 9.06 11.78
CA CYS A 84 -10.23 8.35 11.64
C CYS A 84 -11.30 9.23 10.98
N ARG A 85 -11.26 10.55 11.22
CA ARG A 85 -12.13 11.54 10.54
C ARG A 85 -11.69 11.81 9.10
N ASP A 86 -10.39 11.67 8.83
CA ASP A 86 -9.78 11.86 7.51
C ASP A 86 -9.91 10.61 6.61
N PHE A 87 -10.33 9.46 7.17
CA PHE A 87 -10.50 8.22 6.41
C PHE A 87 -11.83 8.21 5.63
N THR A 88 -11.78 8.51 4.34
CA THR A 88 -12.97 8.49 3.44
C THR A 88 -13.02 7.28 2.50
N ARG A 89 -11.92 6.53 2.29
CA ARG A 89 -11.81 5.48 1.24
C ARG A 89 -12.98 4.49 1.22
N ALA A 90 -13.48 4.08 2.40
CA ALA A 90 -14.60 3.15 2.46
C ALA A 90 -15.95 3.80 2.09
N ASP A 91 -16.13 5.08 2.38
CA ASP A 91 -17.35 5.83 2.08
C ASP A 91 -17.38 6.24 0.60
N ASP A 92 -16.23 6.65 0.03
CA ASP A 92 -16.06 6.91 -1.40
C ASP A 92 -16.50 5.69 -2.26
N VAL A 93 -16.14 4.46 -1.83
CA VAL A 93 -16.50 3.20 -2.52
C VAL A 93 -17.96 2.79 -2.26
N LYS A 94 -18.57 3.18 -1.14
CA LYS A 94 -20.01 2.98 -0.90
C LYS A 94 -20.84 3.91 -1.79
N GLU A 95 -20.44 5.17 -1.91
CA GLU A 95 -21.11 6.17 -2.76
C GLU A 95 -21.04 5.75 -4.25
N ALA A 96 -19.93 5.15 -4.68
CA ALA A 96 -19.79 4.54 -6.00
C ALA A 96 -20.58 3.21 -6.19
N GLY A 97 -21.22 2.67 -5.15
CA GLY A 97 -22.04 1.45 -5.22
C GLY A 97 -21.27 0.11 -5.22
N TYR A 98 -19.93 0.12 -5.29
CA TYR A 98 -19.11 -1.09 -5.45
C TYR A 98 -18.66 -1.76 -4.14
N TYR A 99 -19.10 -1.27 -2.98
CA TYR A 99 -18.60 -1.73 -1.68
C TYR A 99 -18.98 -3.21 -1.36
N PRO A 100 -18.00 -4.13 -1.23
CA PRO A 100 -18.27 -5.56 -1.10
C PRO A 100 -18.43 -6.03 0.35
N TYR A 101 -18.02 -5.21 1.32
CA TYR A 101 -17.84 -5.63 2.71
C TYR A 101 -19.10 -5.38 3.57
N PHE A 102 -19.20 -6.12 4.67
CA PHE A 102 -20.27 -5.98 5.69
C PHE A 102 -21.71 -6.13 5.15
N ARG A 103 -21.91 -6.92 4.08
CA ARG A 103 -23.25 -7.30 3.60
C ARG A 103 -23.91 -8.25 4.61
N PRO A 104 -25.09 -7.92 5.17
CA PRO A 104 -25.72 -8.73 6.21
C PRO A 104 -26.39 -9.98 5.61
N ILE A 105 -26.03 -11.15 6.11
CA ILE A 105 -26.75 -12.40 5.80
C ILE A 105 -27.98 -12.49 6.70
N GLU A 106 -29.16 -12.57 6.09
CA GLU A 106 -30.44 -12.70 6.78
C GLU A 106 -30.74 -14.16 7.15
N VAL A 107 -30.42 -15.08 6.23
CA VAL A 107 -30.61 -16.54 6.38
C VAL A 107 -29.43 -17.25 5.76
N ASN A 108 -28.93 -18.29 6.43
CA ASN A 108 -27.82 -19.12 5.99
C ASN A 108 -28.25 -20.59 5.89
N GLU A 109 -28.30 -21.11 4.66
CA GLU A 109 -28.64 -22.51 4.36
C GLU A 109 -27.42 -23.32 3.87
N GLY A 110 -26.23 -22.70 3.84
CA GLY A 110 -24.98 -23.31 3.40
C GLY A 110 -24.53 -22.74 2.04
N PRO A 111 -24.73 -23.47 0.92
CA PRO A 111 -24.33 -23.03 -0.41
C PRO A 111 -25.17 -21.85 -0.94
N VAL A 112 -26.37 -21.64 -0.40
CA VAL A 112 -27.23 -20.48 -0.70
C VAL A 112 -27.51 -19.72 0.59
N VAL A 113 -27.53 -18.40 0.49
CA VAL A 113 -27.83 -17.48 1.58
C VAL A 113 -28.82 -16.41 1.11
N ARG A 114 -29.59 -15.82 2.02
CA ARG A 114 -30.39 -14.64 1.73
C ARG A 114 -29.68 -13.37 2.18
N ILE A 115 -29.48 -12.44 1.26
CA ILE A 115 -28.87 -11.12 1.49
C ILE A 115 -29.71 -10.09 0.73
N GLU A 116 -30.11 -8.99 1.37
CA GLU A 116 -30.90 -7.92 0.74
C GLU A 116 -32.23 -8.46 0.13
N GLY A 117 -32.89 -9.37 0.85
CA GLY A 117 -34.16 -9.99 0.47
C GLY A 117 -34.09 -11.02 -0.68
N ARG A 118 -32.91 -11.27 -1.26
CA ARG A 118 -32.71 -12.18 -2.41
C ARG A 118 -31.76 -13.34 -2.10
N GLU A 119 -31.96 -14.45 -2.79
CA GLU A 119 -31.09 -15.62 -2.73
C GLU A 119 -29.79 -15.38 -3.51
N VAL A 120 -28.67 -15.80 -2.92
CA VAL A 120 -27.31 -15.60 -3.45
C VAL A 120 -26.49 -16.86 -3.18
N ILE A 121 -25.82 -17.38 -4.20
CA ILE A 121 -24.91 -18.53 -4.10
C ILE A 121 -23.62 -18.08 -3.38
N MET A 122 -23.21 -18.82 -2.36
CA MET A 122 -22.12 -18.46 -1.44
C MET A 122 -20.80 -19.14 -1.80
N ALA A 123 -20.14 -18.62 -2.84
CA ALA A 123 -18.81 -19.02 -3.29
C ALA A 123 -17.66 -18.24 -2.58
N GLY A 124 -17.91 -17.72 -1.39
CA GLY A 124 -16.98 -16.89 -0.61
C GLY A 124 -16.89 -17.22 0.87
N SER A 125 -17.36 -18.40 1.30
CA SER A 125 -17.33 -18.81 2.71
C SER A 125 -16.30 -19.90 2.98
N ASN A 126 -15.72 -19.90 4.19
CA ASN A 126 -14.80 -20.94 4.66
C ASN A 126 -15.53 -22.10 5.36
N ASN A 127 -16.86 -22.23 5.18
CA ASN A 127 -17.68 -23.34 5.67
C ASN A 127 -17.46 -24.62 4.83
N TYR A 128 -16.23 -25.08 4.73
CA TYR A 128 -15.79 -26.09 3.76
C TYR A 128 -16.62 -27.38 3.75
N LEU A 129 -17.09 -27.85 4.91
CA LEU A 129 -17.90 -29.08 5.02
C LEU A 129 -19.42 -28.85 4.95
N GLY A 130 -19.87 -27.59 4.82
CA GLY A 130 -21.29 -27.20 4.79
C GLY A 130 -21.97 -27.16 6.17
N LEU A 131 -21.26 -27.46 7.26
CA LEU A 131 -21.85 -27.85 8.54
C LEU A 131 -22.53 -26.72 9.35
N THR A 132 -22.35 -25.42 9.02
CA THR A 132 -23.08 -24.34 9.74
C THR A 132 -24.60 -24.43 9.61
N ALA A 133 -25.10 -25.09 8.57
CA ALA A 133 -26.53 -25.31 8.35
C ALA A 133 -27.04 -26.67 8.86
N ASP A 134 -26.15 -27.60 9.24
CA ASP A 134 -26.50 -28.98 9.59
C ASP A 134 -27.42 -29.02 10.83
N PRO A 135 -28.57 -29.72 10.77
CA PRO A 135 -29.54 -29.74 11.87
C PRO A 135 -28.97 -30.34 13.15
N ARG A 136 -28.01 -31.28 13.08
CA ARG A 136 -27.38 -31.91 14.24
C ARG A 136 -26.48 -30.93 14.98
N VAL A 137 -25.76 -30.08 14.25
CA VAL A 137 -24.89 -29.02 14.79
C VAL A 137 -25.75 -27.94 15.48
N LYS A 138 -26.84 -27.51 14.83
CA LYS A 138 -27.82 -26.57 15.40
C LYS A 138 -28.44 -27.11 16.70
N GLU A 139 -28.90 -28.36 16.68
CA GLU A 139 -29.52 -29.05 17.81
C GLU A 139 -28.55 -29.19 19.00
N ALA A 140 -27.28 -29.52 18.75
CA ALA A 140 -26.25 -29.59 19.78
C ALA A 140 -26.01 -28.23 20.45
N ALA A 141 -25.99 -27.15 19.68
CA ALA A 141 -25.87 -25.79 20.21
C ALA A 141 -27.08 -25.40 21.08
N ILE A 142 -28.30 -25.70 20.65
CA ILE A 142 -29.54 -25.43 21.40
C ILE A 142 -29.51 -26.14 22.75
N LYS A 143 -29.28 -27.46 22.76
CA LYS A 143 -29.18 -28.27 23.98
C LYS A 143 -28.10 -27.77 24.95
N ALA A 144 -26.98 -27.30 24.43
CA ALA A 144 -25.93 -26.72 25.27
C ALA A 144 -26.34 -25.39 25.92
N VAL A 145 -27.16 -24.56 25.24
CA VAL A 145 -27.76 -23.36 25.85
C VAL A 145 -28.78 -23.74 26.92
N GLU A 146 -29.64 -24.73 26.68
CA GLU A 146 -30.61 -25.21 27.66
C GLU A 146 -29.94 -25.76 28.93
N GLN A 147 -28.83 -26.51 28.78
CA GLN A 147 -28.14 -27.15 29.90
C GLN A 147 -27.16 -26.23 30.64
N PHE A 148 -26.40 -25.39 29.93
CA PHE A 148 -25.27 -24.63 30.49
C PHE A 148 -25.43 -23.11 30.40
N GLY A 149 -26.53 -22.62 29.81
CA GLY A 149 -26.75 -21.21 29.53
C GLY A 149 -25.93 -20.68 28.34
N THR A 150 -25.99 -19.37 28.13
CA THR A 150 -25.39 -18.71 26.95
C THR A 150 -23.87 -18.48 27.07
N GLY A 151 -23.27 -18.64 28.25
CA GLY A 151 -21.86 -18.38 28.50
C GLY A 151 -21.47 -18.66 29.96
N CYS A 152 -20.17 -18.83 30.21
CA CYS A 152 -19.66 -19.23 31.54
C CYS A 152 -19.30 -18.07 32.49
N SER A 153 -19.37 -16.82 32.01
CA SER A 153 -19.03 -15.61 32.79
C SER A 153 -17.67 -15.62 33.50
N GLY A 154 -16.68 -16.34 32.96
CA GLY A 154 -15.35 -16.47 33.54
C GLY A 154 -14.32 -17.07 32.58
N SER A 155 -13.04 -17.00 32.94
CA SER A 155 -11.95 -17.60 32.15
C SER A 155 -11.75 -19.08 32.46
N ARG A 156 -11.12 -19.82 31.53
CA ARG A 156 -10.79 -21.26 31.71
C ARG A 156 -9.97 -21.55 32.96
N TYR A 157 -9.18 -20.57 33.43
CA TYR A 157 -8.35 -20.67 34.64
C TYR A 157 -9.17 -20.60 35.94
N LEU A 158 -10.41 -20.07 35.89
CA LEU A 158 -11.30 -19.92 37.04
C LEU A 158 -12.62 -20.67 36.79
N THR A 159 -13.75 -19.96 36.73
CA THR A 159 -15.10 -20.54 36.63
C THR A 159 -15.55 -20.85 35.19
N GLY A 160 -14.69 -20.63 34.19
CA GLY A 160 -15.04 -20.73 32.77
C GLY A 160 -14.96 -22.13 32.17
N THR A 161 -14.53 -23.15 32.91
CA THR A 161 -14.40 -24.52 32.40
C THR A 161 -15.67 -25.33 32.67
N LEU A 162 -16.19 -25.96 31.61
CA LEU A 162 -17.29 -26.93 31.67
C LEU A 162 -16.79 -28.29 31.20
N ARG A 163 -17.44 -29.38 31.61
CA ARG A 163 -17.19 -30.74 31.11
C ARG A 163 -17.13 -30.82 29.57
N LEU A 164 -17.97 -30.03 28.89
CA LEU A 164 -18.02 -29.92 27.44
C LEU A 164 -16.72 -29.38 26.80
N HIS A 165 -15.99 -28.50 27.50
CA HIS A 165 -14.67 -28.04 27.05
C HIS A 165 -13.64 -29.17 27.10
N GLU A 166 -13.64 -29.94 28.19
CA GLU A 166 -12.71 -31.04 28.39
C GLU A 166 -13.02 -32.20 27.43
N GLU A 167 -14.29 -32.50 27.19
CA GLU A 167 -14.76 -33.47 26.17
C GLU A 167 -14.26 -33.09 24.77
N MET A 168 -14.38 -31.80 24.39
CA MET A 168 -13.85 -31.29 23.11
C MET A 168 -12.31 -31.29 23.05
N GLU A 169 -11.63 -30.99 24.15
CA GLU A 169 -10.16 -31.08 24.22
C GLU A 169 -9.69 -32.53 24.04
N THR A 170 -10.34 -33.48 24.71
CA THR A 170 -10.00 -34.91 24.57
C THR A 170 -10.26 -35.44 23.17
N GLU A 171 -11.45 -35.21 22.59
CA GLU A 171 -11.77 -35.75 21.25
C GLU A 171 -11.00 -35.09 20.12
N LEU A 172 -10.59 -33.82 20.28
CA LEU A 172 -9.74 -33.15 19.29
C LEU A 172 -8.27 -33.56 19.42
N ALA A 173 -7.75 -33.78 20.64
CA ALA A 173 -6.41 -34.35 20.83
C ALA A 173 -6.31 -35.75 20.21
N ASP A 174 -7.29 -36.61 20.49
CA ASP A 174 -7.45 -37.95 19.90
C ASP A 174 -7.56 -37.89 18.36
N PHE A 175 -8.40 -36.99 17.81
CA PHE A 175 -8.52 -36.84 16.35
C PHE A 175 -7.21 -36.41 15.68
N MET A 176 -6.43 -35.53 16.33
CA MET A 176 -5.17 -35.02 15.78
C MET A 176 -3.97 -35.92 16.09
N GLY A 177 -4.15 -37.05 16.79
CA GLY A 177 -3.03 -37.92 17.20
C GLY A 177 -2.06 -37.26 18.18
N LYS A 178 -2.56 -36.47 19.14
CA LYS A 178 -1.74 -35.72 20.10
C LYS A 178 -2.15 -35.99 21.56
N GLU A 179 -1.21 -35.77 22.47
CA GLU A 179 -1.39 -36.06 23.90
C GLU A 179 -2.42 -35.13 24.57
N ALA A 180 -2.47 -33.86 24.16
CA ALA A 180 -3.37 -32.87 24.75
C ALA A 180 -3.83 -31.81 23.74
N CYS A 181 -4.96 -31.17 24.06
CA CYS A 181 -5.52 -30.01 23.38
C CYS A 181 -5.83 -28.90 24.39
N LEU A 182 -5.79 -27.64 23.96
CA LEU A 182 -6.23 -26.48 24.73
C LEU A 182 -7.07 -25.52 23.88
N LEU A 183 -8.25 -25.15 24.38
CA LEU A 183 -9.16 -24.23 23.70
C LEU A 183 -8.96 -22.76 24.07
N PHE A 184 -8.99 -21.90 23.05
CA PHE A 184 -9.04 -20.45 23.12
C PHE A 184 -10.36 -19.91 22.56
N SER A 185 -10.73 -18.69 22.92
CA SER A 185 -12.01 -18.08 22.54
C SER A 185 -12.15 -17.81 21.04
N THR A 186 -11.04 -17.66 20.31
CA THR A 186 -10.99 -17.56 18.84
C THR A 186 -9.68 -18.16 18.30
N GLY A 187 -9.65 -18.60 17.04
CA GLY A 187 -8.41 -19.06 16.39
C GLY A 187 -7.35 -17.95 16.27
N TYR A 188 -7.77 -16.69 16.14
CA TYR A 188 -6.86 -15.55 16.15
C TYR A 188 -6.13 -15.41 17.50
N GLN A 189 -6.88 -15.61 18.58
CA GLN A 189 -6.38 -15.56 19.95
C GLN A 189 -5.50 -16.76 20.32
N THR A 190 -5.63 -17.92 19.65
CA THR A 190 -4.69 -19.04 19.83
C THR A 190 -3.26 -18.62 19.52
N ALA A 191 -3.00 -18.03 18.34
CA ALA A 191 -1.65 -17.59 17.99
C ALA A 191 -1.09 -16.52 18.96
N GLN A 192 -1.96 -15.60 19.42
CA GLN A 192 -1.63 -14.62 20.46
C GLN A 192 -1.41 -15.22 21.85
N GLY A 193 -1.95 -16.42 22.11
CA GLY A 193 -1.83 -17.12 23.38
C GLY A 193 -0.72 -18.16 23.42
N VAL A 194 -0.24 -18.64 22.27
CA VAL A 194 0.80 -19.67 22.17
C VAL A 194 2.15 -19.04 21.87
N ILE A 195 2.28 -18.27 20.79
CA ILE A 195 3.56 -17.76 20.29
C ILE A 195 4.31 -16.93 21.35
N PRO A 196 3.74 -15.85 21.93
CA PRO A 196 4.45 -15.03 22.94
C PRO A 196 4.59 -15.71 24.30
N THR A 197 3.96 -16.88 24.51
CA THR A 197 4.06 -17.65 25.75
C THR A 197 5.19 -18.68 25.70
N LEU A 198 5.54 -19.19 24.51
CA LEU A 198 6.60 -20.18 24.34
C LEU A 198 8.00 -19.59 24.19
N VAL A 199 8.15 -18.36 23.69
CA VAL A 199 9.47 -17.75 23.45
C VAL A 199 9.85 -16.71 24.51
N ASN A 200 11.09 -16.76 24.97
CA ASN A 200 11.66 -15.85 25.95
C ASN A 200 12.87 -15.10 25.36
N ARG A 201 13.56 -14.32 26.20
CA ARG A 201 14.78 -13.61 25.81
C ARG A 201 15.86 -14.59 25.35
N GLY A 202 16.25 -14.48 24.09
CA GLY A 202 17.25 -15.34 23.45
C GLY A 202 16.66 -16.46 22.59
N ASP A 203 15.33 -16.61 22.59
CA ASP A 203 14.61 -17.52 21.69
C ASP A 203 14.11 -16.77 20.45
N TYR A 204 13.93 -17.53 19.36
CA TYR A 204 13.58 -16.99 18.04
C TYR A 204 12.31 -17.63 17.49
N VAL A 205 11.37 -16.80 17.05
CA VAL A 205 10.29 -17.23 16.15
C VAL A 205 10.75 -17.03 14.71
N LEU A 206 10.76 -18.11 13.93
CA LEU A 206 10.93 -18.06 12.47
C LEU A 206 9.55 -18.12 11.82
N SER A 207 9.19 -17.08 11.06
CA SER A 207 7.84 -16.95 10.54
C SER A 207 7.83 -16.67 9.04
N ASP A 208 6.97 -17.37 8.30
CA ASP A 208 6.77 -17.12 6.88
C ASP A 208 6.36 -15.66 6.64
N LYS A 209 6.66 -15.14 5.46
CA LYS A 209 6.33 -13.77 5.12
C LYS A 209 4.82 -13.57 4.97
N ASP A 210 4.09 -14.56 4.48
CA ASP A 210 2.69 -14.40 4.10
C ASP A 210 1.72 -15.17 5.04
N ASN A 211 2.26 -15.64 6.19
CA ASN A 211 1.51 -16.14 7.34
C ASN A 211 0.33 -15.26 7.76
N HIS A 212 -0.73 -15.89 8.25
CA HIS A 212 -1.95 -15.23 8.65
C HIS A 212 -1.73 -14.16 9.75
N ALA A 213 -2.61 -13.14 9.75
CA ALA A 213 -2.49 -11.98 10.63
C ALA A 213 -2.48 -12.32 12.13
N CYS A 214 -3.04 -13.46 12.56
CA CYS A 214 -2.97 -13.93 13.93
C CYS A 214 -1.54 -14.29 14.36
N ILE A 215 -0.79 -14.99 13.50
CA ILE A 215 0.63 -15.34 13.71
C ILE A 215 1.45 -14.06 13.70
N VAL A 216 1.19 -13.14 12.76
CA VAL A 216 1.87 -11.82 12.74
C VAL A 216 1.61 -11.03 14.04
N ALA A 217 0.39 -11.07 14.59
CA ALA A 217 0.09 -10.44 15.88
C ALA A 217 0.79 -11.15 17.05
N GLY A 218 0.80 -12.48 17.08
CA GLY A 218 1.56 -13.27 18.07
C GLY A 218 3.05 -12.99 18.03
N ASN A 219 3.63 -12.87 16.83
CA ASN A 219 5.02 -12.46 16.61
C ASN A 219 5.31 -11.05 17.16
N LEU A 220 4.42 -10.07 16.91
CA LEU A 220 4.57 -8.71 17.44
C LEU A 220 4.48 -8.69 18.97
N MET A 221 3.61 -9.52 19.56
CA MET A 221 3.53 -9.71 21.01
C MET A 221 4.80 -10.36 21.56
N ALA A 222 5.31 -11.43 20.93
CA ALA A 222 6.54 -12.12 21.32
C ALA A 222 7.73 -11.15 21.32
N LYS A 223 7.84 -10.34 20.27
CA LYS A 223 8.87 -9.30 20.15
C LYS A 223 8.74 -8.19 21.20
N GLY A 224 7.52 -7.82 21.57
CA GLY A 224 7.26 -6.92 22.70
C GLY A 224 7.60 -7.55 24.06
N ALA A 225 7.46 -8.87 24.19
CA ALA A 225 7.70 -9.68 25.38
C ALA A 225 9.12 -10.29 25.45
N PHE A 226 10.10 -9.68 24.77
CA PHE A 226 11.54 -10.01 24.77
C PHE A 226 12.02 -11.17 23.90
N GLY A 227 11.16 -11.90 23.19
CA GLY A 227 11.59 -12.86 22.16
C GLY A 227 12.05 -12.16 20.88
N ASP A 228 12.82 -12.85 20.04
CA ASP A 228 13.19 -12.35 18.71
C ASP A 228 12.32 -12.96 17.60
N VAL A 229 12.17 -12.23 16.49
CA VAL A 229 11.37 -12.67 15.34
C VAL A 229 12.16 -12.47 14.06
N VAL A 230 12.34 -13.56 13.32
CA VAL A 230 13.00 -13.61 12.01
C VAL A 230 11.98 -14.03 10.96
N ARG A 231 11.96 -13.34 9.82
CA ARG A 231 11.09 -13.70 8.69
C ARG A 231 11.93 -14.30 7.57
N TYR A 232 11.46 -15.41 7.02
CA TYR A 232 11.93 -15.97 5.75
C TYR A 232 10.94 -15.60 4.64
N LYS A 233 11.35 -15.71 3.37
CA LYS A 233 10.42 -15.47 2.24
C LYS A 233 9.36 -16.58 2.16
N HIS A 234 8.19 -16.23 1.64
CA HIS A 234 7.07 -17.13 1.45
C HIS A 234 7.46 -18.47 0.79
N ASN A 235 7.23 -19.57 1.52
CA ASN A 235 7.52 -20.97 1.17
C ASN A 235 8.97 -21.26 0.66
N ASP A 236 9.93 -20.34 0.86
CA ASP A 236 11.34 -20.48 0.43
C ASP A 236 12.15 -21.21 1.51
N MET A 237 12.15 -22.55 1.45
CA MET A 237 12.91 -23.39 2.37
C MET A 237 14.42 -23.10 2.36
N GLY A 238 14.96 -22.62 1.23
CA GLY A 238 16.35 -22.17 1.14
C GLY A 238 16.59 -20.85 1.91
N ASP A 239 15.60 -19.95 1.99
CA ASP A 239 15.69 -18.78 2.87
C ASP A 239 15.50 -19.15 4.33
N LEU A 240 14.58 -20.07 4.65
CA LEU A 240 14.42 -20.62 6.00
C LEU A 240 15.74 -21.21 6.51
N GLU A 241 16.41 -22.06 5.73
CA GLU A 241 17.73 -22.61 6.08
C GLU A 241 18.77 -21.50 6.30
N ARG A 242 18.84 -20.49 5.40
CA ARG A 242 19.73 -19.33 5.57
C ARG A 242 19.43 -18.50 6.82
N GLN A 243 18.18 -18.44 7.29
CA GLN A 243 17.85 -17.78 8.55
C GLN A 243 18.23 -18.66 9.75
N LEU A 244 17.85 -19.96 9.75
CA LEU A 244 18.19 -20.92 10.81
C LEU A 244 19.70 -20.99 11.06
N ALA A 245 20.51 -21.09 10.01
CA ALA A 245 21.97 -21.17 10.07
C ALA A 245 22.67 -19.91 10.62
N ARG A 246 21.94 -18.80 10.80
CA ARG A 246 22.47 -17.55 11.40
C ARG A 246 22.14 -17.42 12.88
N LEU A 247 21.28 -18.28 13.42
CA LEU A 247 20.87 -18.24 14.82
C LEU A 247 21.88 -18.99 15.70
N PRO A 248 22.08 -18.60 16.96
CA PRO A 248 22.91 -19.37 17.88
C PRO A 248 22.40 -20.81 18.02
N GLU A 249 23.30 -21.79 17.96
CA GLU A 249 22.93 -23.21 18.11
C GLU A 249 22.17 -23.43 19.43
N SER A 250 22.65 -22.83 20.52
CA SER A 250 22.07 -22.91 21.87
C SER A 250 20.76 -22.15 22.09
N ALA A 251 20.23 -21.43 21.10
CA ALA A 251 18.98 -20.69 21.23
C ALA A 251 17.76 -21.57 20.98
N GLY A 252 16.66 -21.34 21.71
CA GLY A 252 15.35 -21.92 21.37
C GLY A 252 14.85 -21.35 20.04
N LYS A 253 14.28 -22.22 19.19
CA LYS A 253 13.82 -21.86 17.85
C LYS A 253 12.45 -22.47 17.60
N LEU A 254 11.46 -21.63 17.29
CA LEU A 254 10.10 -22.04 16.93
C LEU A 254 9.81 -21.57 15.51
N ILE A 255 9.65 -22.49 14.58
CA ILE A 255 9.16 -22.21 13.22
C ILE A 255 7.64 -22.20 13.28
N VAL A 256 7.02 -21.13 12.79
CA VAL A 256 5.56 -20.96 12.74
C VAL A 256 5.12 -20.71 11.31
N THR A 257 4.17 -21.50 10.81
CA THR A 257 3.65 -21.42 9.44
C THR A 257 2.14 -21.65 9.39
N ASP A 258 1.44 -21.01 8.46
CA ASP A 258 0.17 -21.53 7.94
C ASP A 258 0.45 -22.90 7.29
N GLY A 259 -0.45 -23.88 7.47
CA GLY A 259 -0.38 -25.16 6.77
C GLY A 259 -0.91 -25.08 5.34
N VAL A 260 -2.09 -24.45 5.20
CA VAL A 260 -2.66 -23.97 3.93
C VAL A 260 -2.75 -22.46 3.98
N PHE A 261 -2.03 -21.78 3.09
CA PHE A 261 -1.98 -20.32 3.04
C PHE A 261 -3.33 -19.76 2.57
N SER A 262 -3.96 -18.97 3.44
CA SER A 262 -5.36 -18.56 3.26
C SER A 262 -5.66 -17.88 1.91
N THR A 263 -4.73 -17.09 1.37
CA THR A 263 -4.93 -16.27 0.16
C THR A 263 -4.75 -17.08 -1.13
N SER A 264 -3.69 -17.89 -1.22
CA SER A 264 -3.34 -18.67 -2.42
C SER A 264 -4.00 -20.05 -2.46
N GLY A 265 -4.33 -20.63 -1.30
CA GLY A 265 -4.68 -22.05 -1.20
C GLY A 265 -3.48 -23.00 -1.36
N GLU A 266 -2.26 -22.45 -1.37
CA GLU A 266 -0.98 -23.19 -1.42
C GLU A 266 -0.75 -23.96 -0.11
N ILE A 267 -0.10 -25.12 -0.19
CA ILE A 267 0.27 -25.96 0.95
C ILE A 267 1.77 -25.75 1.22
N VAL A 268 2.15 -25.55 2.49
CA VAL A 268 3.57 -25.40 2.89
C VAL A 268 4.38 -26.66 2.59
N ASP A 269 5.67 -26.50 2.23
CA ASP A 269 6.63 -27.62 2.13
C ASP A 269 7.05 -28.12 3.54
N LEU A 270 6.08 -28.76 4.22
CA LEU A 270 6.25 -29.30 5.56
C LEU A 270 7.35 -30.39 5.65
N PRO A 271 7.54 -31.30 4.66
CA PRO A 271 8.62 -32.29 4.70
C PRO A 271 10.02 -31.67 4.75
N GLN A 272 10.30 -30.68 3.88
CA GLN A 272 11.61 -30.02 3.90
C GLN A 272 11.74 -29.09 5.11
N MET A 273 10.66 -28.43 5.55
CA MET A 273 10.66 -27.63 6.78
C MET A 273 11.00 -28.47 8.02
N ASN A 274 10.39 -29.65 8.17
CA ASN A 274 10.64 -30.61 9.24
C ASN A 274 12.10 -31.12 9.24
N LYS A 275 12.64 -31.46 8.06
CA LYS A 275 14.06 -31.81 7.91
C LYS A 275 14.98 -30.68 8.40
N LEU A 276 14.70 -29.42 8.03
CA LEU A 276 15.46 -28.26 8.50
C LEU A 276 15.27 -28.01 10.00
N ALA A 277 14.07 -28.19 10.54
CA ALA A 277 13.80 -28.04 11.97
C ALA A 277 14.66 -29.01 12.79
N LYS A 278 14.69 -30.29 12.40
CA LYS A 278 15.55 -31.31 13.00
C LYS A 278 17.05 -30.99 12.86
N GLN A 279 17.48 -30.50 11.70
CA GLN A 279 18.89 -30.12 11.44
C GLN A 279 19.38 -28.97 12.34
N TYR A 280 18.53 -28.01 12.67
CA TYR A 280 18.89 -26.80 13.42
C TYR A 280 18.36 -26.74 14.87
N GLY A 281 17.77 -27.84 15.36
CA GLY A 281 17.21 -27.93 16.71
C GLY A 281 16.02 -26.99 16.95
N ALA A 282 15.17 -26.81 15.93
CA ALA A 282 13.94 -26.02 16.01
C ALA A 282 12.71 -26.92 16.18
N ARG A 283 11.64 -26.34 16.73
CA ARG A 283 10.29 -26.93 16.82
C ARG A 283 9.35 -26.29 15.81
N ILE A 284 8.31 -26.99 15.39
CA ILE A 284 7.31 -26.51 14.43
C ILE A 284 5.95 -26.32 15.12
N MET A 285 5.31 -25.19 14.84
CA MET A 285 3.87 -24.98 15.03
C MET A 285 3.20 -24.64 13.69
N VAL A 286 2.23 -25.46 13.27
CA VAL A 286 1.44 -25.24 12.04
C VAL A 286 0.06 -24.68 12.38
N ASP A 287 -0.42 -23.67 11.65
CA ASP A 287 -1.83 -23.22 11.67
C ASP A 287 -2.62 -23.92 10.56
N ASP A 288 -3.37 -24.95 10.97
CA ASP A 288 -4.21 -25.79 10.14
C ASP A 288 -5.66 -25.26 10.04
N ALA A 289 -5.91 -23.99 10.35
CA ALA A 289 -7.23 -23.40 10.20
C ALA A 289 -7.82 -23.52 8.77
N HIS A 290 -6.98 -23.58 7.73
CA HIS A 290 -7.43 -23.86 6.34
C HIS A 290 -7.16 -25.30 5.86
N SER A 291 -6.61 -26.16 6.72
CA SER A 291 -6.23 -27.53 6.40
C SER A 291 -7.18 -28.56 7.01
N LEU A 292 -7.62 -28.34 8.26
CA LEU A 292 -8.55 -29.23 8.96
C LEU A 292 -9.88 -29.31 8.20
N GLY A 293 -10.33 -30.52 7.87
CA GLY A 293 -11.51 -30.78 7.05
C GLY A 293 -11.35 -30.42 5.57
N VAL A 294 -10.12 -30.22 5.09
CA VAL A 294 -9.81 -29.85 3.69
C VAL A 294 -8.75 -30.76 3.08
N ILE A 295 -7.69 -31.09 3.83
CA ILE A 295 -6.60 -31.98 3.39
C ILE A 295 -6.22 -32.99 4.50
N GLY A 296 -5.45 -34.01 4.13
CA GLY A 296 -4.98 -35.06 5.04
C GLY A 296 -5.98 -36.19 5.21
N GLU A 297 -5.55 -37.28 5.86
CA GLU A 297 -6.35 -38.48 6.02
C GLU A 297 -7.59 -38.18 6.88
N ALA A 298 -8.79 -38.40 6.32
CA ALA A 298 -10.08 -37.99 6.89
C ALA A 298 -10.15 -36.48 7.27
N GLY A 299 -9.38 -35.62 6.60
CA GLY A 299 -9.36 -34.18 6.87
C GLY A 299 -8.52 -33.77 8.09
N ARG A 300 -7.59 -34.61 8.58
CA ARG A 300 -6.74 -34.29 9.75
C ARG A 300 -5.76 -33.12 9.57
N GLY A 301 -5.61 -32.57 8.36
CA GLY A 301 -4.80 -31.38 8.10
C GLY A 301 -3.42 -31.68 7.53
N THR A 302 -2.49 -30.73 7.70
CA THR A 302 -1.25 -30.65 6.92
C THR A 302 -0.23 -31.71 7.33
N ALA A 303 -0.10 -32.01 8.62
CA ALA A 303 0.79 -33.08 9.09
C ALA A 303 0.38 -34.44 8.49
N SER A 304 -0.90 -34.78 8.59
CA SER A 304 -1.48 -36.00 8.02
C SER A 304 -1.39 -36.06 6.49
N TYR A 305 -1.55 -34.92 5.79
CA TYR A 305 -1.38 -34.86 4.33
C TYR A 305 0.02 -35.30 3.85
N PHE A 306 1.05 -35.11 4.67
CA PHE A 306 2.42 -35.54 4.38
C PHE A 306 2.86 -36.81 5.15
N GLY A 307 1.99 -37.41 5.97
CA GLY A 307 2.35 -38.55 6.84
C GLY A 307 3.33 -38.19 7.95
N LEU A 308 3.29 -36.95 8.45
CA LEU A 308 4.20 -36.38 9.45
C LEU A 308 3.54 -36.16 10.81
N ASP A 309 2.40 -36.81 11.09
CA ASP A 309 1.62 -36.61 12.32
C ASP A 309 2.48 -36.73 13.58
N ASP A 310 3.30 -37.77 13.71
CA ASP A 310 4.19 -37.98 14.86
C ASP A 310 5.41 -37.03 14.91
N GLU A 311 5.74 -36.36 13.80
CA GLU A 311 6.97 -35.57 13.67
C GLU A 311 6.77 -34.07 13.96
N ILE A 312 5.56 -33.55 13.81
CA ILE A 312 5.23 -32.13 14.05
C ILE A 312 4.82 -31.92 15.51
N GLU A 313 5.51 -31.02 16.23
CA GLU A 313 5.29 -30.92 17.68
C GLU A 313 3.98 -30.22 18.07
N MET A 314 3.55 -29.22 17.29
CA MET A 314 2.32 -28.47 17.58
C MET A 314 1.50 -28.17 16.34
N THR A 315 0.18 -28.28 16.45
CA THR A 315 -0.78 -27.82 15.44
C THR A 315 -1.83 -26.96 16.12
N MET A 316 -2.16 -25.81 15.53
CA MET A 316 -3.25 -24.95 15.98
C MET A 316 -4.30 -24.79 14.87
N GLY A 317 -5.47 -24.29 15.25
CA GLY A 317 -6.51 -23.95 14.29
C GLY A 317 -7.70 -23.22 14.91
N THR A 318 -8.82 -23.27 14.21
CA THR A 318 -10.06 -22.58 14.58
C THR A 318 -11.29 -23.46 14.42
N PHE A 319 -12.37 -23.10 15.13
CA PHE A 319 -13.69 -23.66 14.88
C PHE A 319 -14.45 -22.95 13.75
N SER A 320 -14.03 -21.73 13.36
CA SER A 320 -14.78 -20.80 12.47
C SER A 320 -14.85 -21.16 10.98
N LYS A 321 -14.49 -22.40 10.64
CA LYS A 321 -14.33 -22.89 9.27
C LYS A 321 -15.01 -24.27 9.17
N SER A 322 -14.26 -25.35 8.94
CA SER A 322 -14.79 -26.72 8.79
C SER A 322 -15.59 -27.23 10.00
N LEU A 323 -15.25 -26.77 11.22
CA LEU A 323 -15.96 -27.12 12.46
C LEU A 323 -17.15 -26.17 12.81
N ALA A 324 -17.55 -25.31 11.87
CA ALA A 324 -18.83 -24.59 11.86
C ALA A 324 -19.23 -23.81 13.14
N SER A 325 -18.26 -23.27 13.89
CA SER A 325 -18.52 -22.66 15.21
C SER A 325 -17.49 -21.58 15.60
N LEU A 326 -17.59 -20.96 16.79
CA LEU A 326 -16.62 -19.97 17.28
C LEU A 326 -15.63 -20.58 18.28
N GLY A 327 -14.34 -20.43 18.02
CA GLY A 327 -13.28 -20.88 18.91
C GLY A 327 -11.92 -21.03 18.22
N GLY A 328 -10.91 -21.31 19.03
CA GLY A 328 -9.55 -21.66 18.64
C GLY A 328 -9.04 -22.83 19.45
N TRP A 329 -8.05 -23.55 18.92
CA TRP A 329 -7.48 -24.72 19.58
C TRP A 329 -6.00 -24.87 19.23
N VAL A 330 -5.25 -25.52 20.12
CA VAL A 330 -3.88 -25.98 19.88
C VAL A 330 -3.69 -27.36 20.48
N VAL A 331 -3.01 -28.25 19.76
CA VAL A 331 -2.67 -29.61 20.17
C VAL A 331 -1.15 -29.82 20.18
N GLY A 332 -0.66 -30.73 21.02
CA GLY A 332 0.76 -31.05 21.17
C GLY A 332 1.03 -31.97 22.37
N GLU A 333 2.29 -32.01 22.81
CA GLU A 333 2.74 -32.69 24.04
C GLU A 333 1.99 -32.14 25.29
N GLU A 334 1.57 -33.01 26.20
CA GLU A 334 0.81 -32.64 27.41
C GLU A 334 1.52 -31.56 28.20
N ARG A 335 2.84 -31.68 28.38
CA ARG A 335 3.62 -30.75 29.20
C ARG A 335 3.70 -29.35 28.58
N VAL A 336 3.79 -29.26 27.26
CA VAL A 336 3.79 -27.99 26.53
C VAL A 336 2.40 -27.35 26.59
N ILE A 337 1.35 -28.11 26.32
CA ILE A 337 -0.05 -27.64 26.39
C ILE A 337 -0.42 -27.22 27.82
N ASN A 338 -0.01 -27.98 28.84
CA ASN A 338 -0.23 -27.67 30.24
C ASN A 338 0.58 -26.43 30.71
N TYR A 339 1.78 -26.21 30.18
CA TYR A 339 2.52 -24.97 30.40
C TYR A 339 1.75 -23.76 29.86
N ILE A 340 1.29 -23.81 28.60
CA ILE A 340 0.48 -22.75 27.97
C ILE A 340 -0.80 -22.50 28.78
N LYS A 341 -1.46 -23.56 29.26
CA LYS A 341 -2.68 -23.49 30.10
C LYS A 341 -2.50 -22.69 31.39
N HIS A 342 -1.28 -22.63 31.93
CA HIS A 342 -0.96 -21.97 33.19
C HIS A 342 -0.17 -20.65 33.04
N THR A 343 0.28 -20.31 31.83
CA THR A 343 1.13 -19.13 31.58
C THR A 343 0.58 -18.18 30.52
N SER A 344 -0.35 -18.62 29.66
CA SER A 344 -0.89 -17.81 28.57
C SER A 344 -1.85 -16.71 29.06
N PRO A 345 -1.51 -15.41 28.93
CA PRO A 345 -2.42 -14.33 29.32
C PRO A 345 -3.72 -14.34 28.51
N ALA A 346 -3.64 -14.76 27.24
CA ALA A 346 -4.78 -14.88 26.35
C ALA A 346 -5.78 -15.98 26.77
N LEU A 347 -5.36 -16.96 27.57
CA LEU A 347 -6.28 -17.92 28.19
C LEU A 347 -6.75 -17.44 29.57
N ILE A 348 -5.82 -17.00 30.41
CA ILE A 348 -6.07 -16.70 31.84
C ILE A 348 -6.99 -15.49 32.01
N PHE A 349 -6.83 -14.46 31.18
CA PHE A 349 -7.56 -13.19 31.28
C PHE A 349 -8.67 -13.01 30.22
N SER A 350 -9.06 -14.08 29.52
CA SER A 350 -10.17 -14.09 28.56
C SER A 350 -11.29 -15.01 29.02
N ALA A 351 -12.55 -14.62 28.79
CA ALA A 351 -13.68 -15.54 28.96
C ALA A 351 -13.55 -16.77 28.04
N SER A 352 -14.00 -17.92 28.51
CA SER A 352 -13.99 -19.17 27.74
C SER A 352 -14.90 -19.13 26.50
N PRO A 353 -14.72 -20.05 25.52
CA PRO A 353 -15.72 -20.32 24.49
C PRO A 353 -17.12 -20.57 25.09
N THR A 354 -18.19 -20.18 24.39
CA THR A 354 -19.55 -20.38 24.91
C THR A 354 -19.99 -21.84 24.79
N PRO A 355 -20.90 -22.34 25.65
CA PRO A 355 -21.35 -23.74 25.61
C PRO A 355 -21.91 -24.15 24.25
N ALA A 356 -22.74 -23.28 23.66
CA ALA A 356 -23.27 -23.44 22.32
C ALA A 356 -22.16 -23.63 21.26
N SER A 357 -21.09 -22.84 21.36
CA SER A 357 -19.98 -22.90 20.40
C SER A 357 -19.19 -24.20 20.53
N VAL A 358 -18.87 -24.62 21.75
CA VAL A 358 -18.12 -25.88 21.96
C VAL A 358 -18.95 -27.09 21.53
N ALA A 359 -20.26 -27.12 21.82
CA ALA A 359 -21.14 -28.20 21.40
C ALA A 359 -21.27 -28.30 19.87
N ALA A 360 -21.45 -27.16 19.19
CA ALA A 360 -21.46 -27.12 17.73
C ALA A 360 -20.14 -27.64 17.12
N ALA A 361 -19.00 -27.22 17.66
CA ALA A 361 -17.68 -27.64 17.19
C ALA A 361 -17.43 -29.15 17.43
N LEU A 362 -17.83 -29.67 18.60
CA LEU A 362 -17.73 -31.09 18.96
C LEU A 362 -18.60 -31.97 18.06
N THR A 363 -19.85 -31.55 17.80
CA THR A 363 -20.72 -32.27 16.87
C THR A 363 -20.19 -32.18 15.43
N ALA A 364 -19.64 -31.05 14.99
CA ALA A 364 -19.02 -30.93 13.67
C ALA A 364 -17.77 -31.81 13.53
N LEU A 365 -16.94 -31.92 14.59
CA LEU A 365 -15.78 -32.83 14.64
C LEU A 365 -16.21 -34.30 14.52
N ARG A 366 -17.25 -34.71 15.25
CA ARG A 366 -17.82 -36.05 15.19
C ARG A 366 -18.43 -36.36 13.82
N ILE A 367 -19.09 -35.39 13.17
CA ILE A 367 -19.59 -35.54 11.80
C ILE A 367 -18.42 -35.69 10.81
N MET A 368 -17.39 -34.84 10.89
CA MET A 368 -16.21 -34.92 10.02
C MET A 368 -15.51 -36.29 10.14
N ARG A 369 -15.40 -36.83 11.37
CA ARG A 369 -14.84 -38.16 11.63
C ARG A 369 -15.71 -39.30 11.06
N ALA A 370 -17.04 -39.16 11.09
CA ALA A 370 -17.99 -40.18 10.62
C ALA A 370 -18.30 -40.11 9.11
N GLU A 371 -18.13 -38.94 8.48
CA GLU A 371 -18.50 -38.65 7.10
C GLU A 371 -17.28 -38.13 6.28
N PRO A 372 -16.15 -38.88 6.21
CA PRO A 372 -14.93 -38.41 5.55
C PRO A 372 -15.10 -38.15 4.05
N HIS A 373 -16.09 -38.79 3.40
CA HIS A 373 -16.47 -38.55 2.00
C HIS A 373 -16.83 -37.08 1.70
N ARG A 374 -17.13 -36.26 2.72
CA ARG A 374 -17.31 -34.81 2.56
C ARG A 374 -16.02 -34.09 2.15
N ILE A 375 -14.85 -34.59 2.56
CA ILE A 375 -13.57 -34.03 2.14
C ILE A 375 -13.36 -34.33 0.65
N ASP A 376 -13.64 -35.57 0.20
CA ASP A 376 -13.57 -35.94 -1.21
C ASP A 376 -14.51 -35.07 -2.06
N GLN A 377 -15.78 -34.93 -1.65
CA GLN A 377 -16.76 -34.08 -2.33
C GLN A 377 -16.36 -32.59 -2.38
N LEU A 378 -15.71 -32.07 -1.33
CA LEU A 378 -15.16 -30.71 -1.34
C LEU A 378 -14.06 -30.56 -2.39
N ILE A 379 -13.16 -31.54 -2.47
CA ILE A 379 -12.05 -31.52 -3.44
C ILE A 379 -12.58 -31.69 -4.87
N ASP A 380 -13.56 -32.56 -5.10
CA ASP A 380 -14.23 -32.71 -6.41
C ASP A 380 -14.93 -31.42 -6.84
N ASN A 381 -15.67 -30.77 -5.94
CA ASN A 381 -16.30 -29.47 -6.19
C ASN A 381 -15.27 -28.37 -6.50
N ALA A 382 -14.12 -28.39 -5.81
CA ALA A 382 -13.03 -27.43 -6.04
C ALA A 382 -12.34 -27.68 -7.38
N ASN A 383 -12.09 -28.95 -7.73
CA ASN A 383 -11.53 -29.36 -9.01
C ASN A 383 -12.45 -29.01 -10.17
N TYR A 384 -13.76 -29.16 -10.01
CA TYR A 384 -14.76 -28.78 -11.01
C TYR A 384 -14.69 -27.29 -11.35
N LEU A 385 -14.72 -26.39 -10.34
CA LEU A 385 -14.58 -24.96 -10.59
C LEU A 385 -13.19 -24.58 -11.10
N ARG A 386 -12.11 -25.20 -10.58
CA ARG A 386 -10.74 -24.93 -11.01
C ARG A 386 -10.55 -25.22 -12.50
N ASN A 387 -10.98 -26.40 -12.93
CA ASN A 387 -10.91 -26.83 -14.32
C ASN A 387 -11.80 -25.95 -15.21
N GLY A 388 -13.01 -25.58 -14.72
CA GLY A 388 -13.89 -24.63 -15.40
C GLY A 388 -13.21 -23.29 -15.64
N PHE A 389 -12.78 -22.60 -14.58
CA PHE A 389 -12.09 -21.29 -14.71
C PHE A 389 -10.85 -21.35 -15.62
N GLN A 390 -10.05 -22.42 -15.55
CA GLN A 390 -8.92 -22.62 -16.46
C GLN A 390 -9.39 -22.75 -17.94
N GLN A 391 -10.45 -23.51 -18.21
CA GLN A 391 -11.03 -23.66 -19.55
C GLN A 391 -11.67 -22.36 -20.07
N SER A 392 -12.23 -21.53 -19.17
CA SER A 392 -12.73 -20.19 -19.49
C SER A 392 -11.62 -19.21 -19.91
N GLY A 393 -10.34 -19.51 -19.64
CA GLY A 393 -9.23 -18.57 -19.83
C GLY A 393 -9.04 -17.58 -18.67
N PHE A 394 -9.52 -17.90 -17.45
CA PHE A 394 -9.18 -17.13 -16.26
C PHE A 394 -7.81 -17.49 -15.72
N ARG A 395 -7.02 -16.47 -15.38
CA ARG A 395 -5.78 -16.64 -14.61
C ARG A 395 -6.09 -16.98 -13.16
N ILE A 396 -5.79 -18.20 -12.74
CA ILE A 396 -5.94 -18.63 -11.34
C ILE A 396 -4.58 -18.84 -10.65
N ILE A 397 -4.59 -18.89 -9.31
CA ILE A 397 -3.48 -19.47 -8.53
C ILE A 397 -3.73 -20.97 -8.40
N GLU A 398 -2.74 -21.78 -8.79
CA GLU A 398 -2.82 -23.24 -8.71
C GLU A 398 -2.83 -23.68 -7.24
N SER A 399 -3.81 -24.51 -6.87
CA SER A 399 -4.05 -24.96 -5.49
C SER A 399 -4.63 -26.37 -5.50
N LYS A 400 -4.53 -27.09 -4.36
CA LYS A 400 -5.16 -28.42 -4.19
C LYS A 400 -6.20 -28.43 -3.07
N THR A 401 -6.80 -27.28 -2.80
CA THR A 401 -7.65 -27.04 -1.63
C THR A 401 -9.02 -26.49 -2.04
N GLY A 402 -9.93 -26.32 -1.08
CA GLY A 402 -11.24 -25.70 -1.30
C GLY A 402 -11.22 -24.18 -1.60
N VAL A 403 -10.06 -23.61 -1.95
CA VAL A 403 -9.86 -22.19 -2.27
C VAL A 403 -9.32 -22.08 -3.69
N ILE A 404 -10.01 -21.34 -4.56
CA ILE A 404 -9.63 -21.13 -5.95
C ILE A 404 -9.54 -19.62 -6.22
N PRO A 405 -8.35 -19.01 -6.13
CA PRO A 405 -8.18 -17.58 -6.34
C PRO A 405 -8.11 -17.23 -7.84
N VAL A 406 -9.04 -16.41 -8.31
CA VAL A 406 -9.09 -15.89 -9.69
C VAL A 406 -8.48 -14.48 -9.72
N ILE A 407 -7.34 -14.31 -10.38
CA ILE A 407 -6.59 -13.04 -10.45
C ILE A 407 -7.25 -12.09 -11.45
N ILE A 408 -7.56 -10.88 -10.98
CA ILE A 408 -8.08 -9.75 -11.76
C ILE A 408 -7.00 -8.66 -11.95
N GLY A 409 -6.06 -8.53 -11.01
CA GLY A 409 -4.85 -7.71 -11.14
C GLY A 409 -4.99 -6.19 -10.90
N ASP A 410 -6.21 -5.66 -10.81
CA ASP A 410 -6.48 -4.25 -10.48
C ASP A 410 -7.57 -4.09 -9.39
N ASP A 411 -7.44 -3.07 -8.54
CA ASP A 411 -8.40 -2.76 -7.45
C ASP A 411 -9.79 -2.42 -8.01
N THR A 412 -9.87 -1.63 -9.09
CA THR A 412 -11.14 -1.12 -9.66
C THR A 412 -11.88 -2.21 -10.43
N LEU A 413 -11.18 -2.94 -11.30
CA LEU A 413 -11.75 -4.09 -12.02
C LEU A 413 -12.24 -5.16 -11.04
N THR A 414 -11.51 -5.41 -9.95
CA THR A 414 -11.93 -6.32 -8.87
C THR A 414 -13.25 -5.87 -8.25
N PHE A 415 -13.40 -4.59 -7.91
CA PHE A 415 -14.65 -4.06 -7.33
C PHE A 415 -15.84 -4.13 -8.31
N ILE A 416 -15.62 -3.81 -9.59
CA ILE A 416 -16.67 -3.88 -10.62
C ILE A 416 -17.08 -5.34 -10.85
N PHE A 417 -16.12 -6.24 -11.05
CA PHE A 417 -16.38 -7.66 -11.31
C PHE A 417 -17.10 -8.32 -10.15
N TRP A 418 -16.67 -8.06 -8.90
CA TRP A 418 -17.39 -8.47 -7.70
C TRP A 418 -18.83 -7.97 -7.70
N ARG A 419 -19.06 -6.69 -7.99
CA ARG A 419 -20.41 -6.10 -7.95
C ARG A 419 -21.33 -6.73 -9.00
N ARG A 420 -20.81 -7.01 -10.19
CA ARG A 420 -21.56 -7.67 -11.26
C ARG A 420 -21.92 -9.12 -10.91
N LEU A 421 -20.97 -9.91 -10.40
CA LEU A 421 -21.22 -11.26 -9.88
C LEU A 421 -22.27 -11.25 -8.76
N TYR A 422 -22.11 -10.33 -7.80
CA TYR A 422 -23.04 -10.16 -6.69
C TYR A 422 -24.45 -9.83 -7.19
N ASP A 423 -24.61 -8.90 -8.12
CA ASP A 423 -25.91 -8.52 -8.67
C ASP A 423 -26.55 -9.65 -9.49
N ALA A 424 -25.74 -10.47 -10.17
CA ALA A 424 -26.19 -11.67 -10.88
C ALA A 424 -26.53 -12.87 -9.97
N GLY A 425 -26.22 -12.81 -8.67
CA GLY A 425 -26.62 -13.81 -7.67
C GLY A 425 -25.49 -14.67 -7.10
N VAL A 426 -24.21 -14.30 -7.26
CA VAL A 426 -23.05 -15.04 -6.72
C VAL A 426 -22.22 -14.15 -5.80
N PHE A 427 -22.05 -14.55 -4.54
CA PHE A 427 -21.15 -13.89 -3.59
C PHE A 427 -19.78 -14.57 -3.55
N VAL A 428 -18.73 -13.78 -3.82
CA VAL A 428 -17.32 -14.16 -3.70
C VAL A 428 -16.55 -13.08 -2.91
N ASN A 429 -15.34 -13.38 -2.42
CA ASN A 429 -14.56 -12.37 -1.70
C ASN A 429 -13.67 -11.55 -2.64
N ALA A 430 -13.88 -10.23 -2.67
CA ALA A 430 -12.97 -9.29 -3.31
C ALA A 430 -11.73 -9.00 -2.41
N PHE A 431 -10.56 -9.47 -2.84
CA PHE A 431 -9.27 -9.22 -2.19
C PHE A 431 -8.49 -8.15 -2.97
N ILE A 432 -8.20 -7.02 -2.31
CA ILE A 432 -7.60 -5.82 -2.90
C ILE A 432 -6.38 -5.31 -2.11
N SER A 433 -5.66 -4.33 -2.66
CA SER A 433 -4.50 -3.71 -1.99
C SER A 433 -4.89 -2.87 -0.76
N PRO A 434 -4.20 -3.00 0.40
CA PRO A 434 -2.94 -3.72 0.64
C PRO A 434 -3.08 -5.15 1.18
N GLY A 435 -4.28 -5.74 1.17
CA GLY A 435 -4.50 -7.12 1.64
C GLY A 435 -3.84 -8.17 0.75
N VAL A 436 -3.60 -7.82 -0.52
CA VAL A 436 -2.75 -8.56 -1.47
C VAL A 436 -1.76 -7.60 -2.14
N MET A 437 -0.69 -8.14 -2.74
CA MET A 437 0.27 -7.32 -3.47
C MET A 437 -0.35 -6.69 -4.74
N PRO A 438 0.01 -5.44 -5.12
CA PRO A 438 -0.49 -4.82 -6.35
C PRO A 438 -0.14 -5.64 -7.61
N GLY A 439 -1.16 -5.96 -8.41
CA GLY A 439 -1.08 -6.90 -9.53
C GLY A 439 -1.60 -8.31 -9.20
N LEU A 440 -1.99 -8.59 -7.95
CA LEU A 440 -2.58 -9.86 -7.51
C LEU A 440 -3.97 -9.70 -6.87
N GLN A 441 -4.67 -8.59 -7.14
CA GLN A 441 -6.07 -8.41 -6.79
C GLN A 441 -6.91 -9.53 -7.41
N MET A 442 -7.90 -10.05 -6.67
CA MET A 442 -8.53 -11.34 -7.00
C MET A 442 -9.96 -11.47 -6.49
N MET A 443 -10.75 -12.31 -7.17
CA MET A 443 -11.87 -13.01 -6.55
C MET A 443 -11.33 -14.24 -5.84
N ARG A 444 -11.24 -14.19 -4.50
CA ARG A 444 -10.93 -15.37 -3.69
C ARG A 444 -12.21 -16.19 -3.52
N THR A 445 -12.42 -17.12 -4.44
CA THR A 445 -13.54 -18.07 -4.37
C THR A 445 -13.23 -19.21 -3.41
N SER A 446 -14.24 -19.74 -2.74
CA SER A 446 -14.13 -20.94 -1.93
C SER A 446 -15.43 -21.73 -1.93
N VAL A 447 -15.32 -23.05 -2.08
CA VAL A 447 -16.45 -23.98 -2.22
C VAL A 447 -16.73 -24.73 -0.92
N MET A 448 -17.86 -25.44 -0.91
CA MET A 448 -18.25 -26.35 0.17
C MET A 448 -18.52 -27.74 -0.40
N ALA A 449 -18.36 -28.77 0.41
CA ALA A 449 -18.82 -30.14 0.12
C ALA A 449 -20.32 -30.20 -0.22
N THR A 450 -21.12 -29.26 0.30
CA THR A 450 -22.57 -29.16 0.06
C THR A 450 -22.96 -28.32 -1.16
N HIS A 451 -22.01 -27.82 -1.95
CA HIS A 451 -22.37 -27.26 -3.26
C HIS A 451 -22.76 -28.39 -4.22
N GLU A 452 -24.04 -28.44 -4.59
CA GLU A 452 -24.48 -29.29 -5.70
C GLU A 452 -24.03 -28.75 -7.06
N LYS A 453 -23.96 -29.62 -8.07
CA LYS A 453 -23.51 -29.28 -9.43
C LYS A 453 -24.19 -28.03 -10.01
N HIS A 454 -25.50 -27.87 -9.80
CA HIS A 454 -26.24 -26.72 -10.35
C HIS A 454 -25.76 -25.37 -9.78
N HIS A 455 -25.26 -25.32 -8.54
CA HIS A 455 -24.61 -24.12 -8.00
C HIS A 455 -23.28 -23.86 -8.69
N LEU A 456 -22.47 -24.90 -8.90
CA LEU A 456 -21.16 -24.79 -9.52
C LEU A 456 -21.26 -24.37 -11.00
N ASP A 457 -22.21 -24.94 -11.73
CA ASP A 457 -22.55 -24.56 -13.10
C ASP A 457 -22.90 -23.07 -13.18
N ARG A 458 -23.77 -22.59 -12.27
CA ARG A 458 -24.19 -21.18 -12.23
C ARG A 458 -23.07 -20.23 -11.82
N ILE A 459 -22.12 -20.67 -10.99
CA ILE A 459 -20.90 -19.90 -10.66
C ILE A 459 -20.04 -19.77 -11.92
N LEU A 460 -19.78 -20.85 -12.65
CA LEU A 460 -18.96 -20.83 -13.88
C LEU A 460 -19.60 -19.95 -14.95
N GLU A 461 -20.87 -20.18 -15.28
CA GLU A 461 -21.64 -19.40 -16.26
C GLU A 461 -21.54 -17.88 -16.00
N LEU A 462 -21.78 -17.45 -14.76
CA LEU A 462 -21.74 -16.03 -14.40
C LEU A 462 -20.32 -15.45 -14.37
N PHE A 463 -19.31 -16.25 -14.05
CA PHE A 463 -17.92 -15.83 -14.19
C PHE A 463 -17.56 -15.67 -15.67
N GLU A 464 -17.93 -16.61 -16.54
CA GLU A 464 -17.66 -16.59 -17.98
C GLU A 464 -18.33 -15.43 -18.70
N ASP A 465 -19.65 -15.25 -18.51
CA ASP A 465 -20.42 -14.17 -19.14
C ASP A 465 -19.85 -12.80 -18.76
N ILE A 466 -19.76 -12.52 -17.45
CA ILE A 466 -19.34 -11.22 -16.94
C ILE A 466 -17.85 -10.99 -17.22
N GLY A 467 -17.02 -12.04 -17.14
CA GLY A 467 -15.60 -11.99 -17.48
C GLY A 467 -15.36 -11.69 -18.95
N THR A 468 -16.16 -12.29 -19.84
CA THR A 468 -16.13 -12.02 -21.28
C THR A 468 -16.49 -10.56 -21.56
N GLU A 469 -17.60 -10.07 -20.99
CA GLU A 469 -18.06 -8.69 -21.19
C GLU A 469 -17.08 -7.65 -20.64
N MET A 470 -16.38 -7.96 -19.55
CA MET A 470 -15.36 -7.09 -18.96
C MET A 470 -13.98 -7.21 -19.62
N GLY A 471 -13.81 -8.11 -20.60
CA GLY A 471 -12.52 -8.34 -21.26
C GLY A 471 -11.45 -8.96 -20.35
N LEU A 472 -11.89 -9.74 -19.34
CA LEU A 472 -11.01 -10.39 -18.35
C LEU A 472 -10.50 -11.77 -18.78
N LEU A 473 -11.08 -12.36 -19.85
CA LEU A 473 -10.69 -13.67 -20.38
C LEU A 473 -9.64 -13.51 -21.48
N GLU A 474 -8.55 -14.29 -21.37
CA GLU A 474 -7.64 -14.49 -22.49
C GLU A 474 -8.32 -15.37 -23.54
N ARG A 475 -8.97 -14.74 -24.54
CA ARG A 475 -9.47 -15.48 -25.70
C ARG A 475 -8.29 -16.11 -26.43
N GLU A 476 -8.32 -17.43 -26.59
CA GLU A 476 -7.46 -18.14 -27.53
C GLU A 476 -7.74 -17.66 -28.97
N THR A 477 -7.05 -16.58 -29.35
CA THR A 477 -6.60 -16.47 -30.74
C THR A 477 -5.52 -17.52 -30.92
N GLY A 478 -5.93 -18.69 -31.42
CA GLY A 478 -5.06 -19.76 -31.90
C GLY A 478 -4.17 -19.28 -33.05
N ALA A 479 -3.18 -18.47 -32.71
CA ALA A 479 -2.21 -17.79 -33.57
C ALA A 479 -1.00 -17.25 -32.79
N VAL A 480 -1.14 -16.87 -31.50
CA VAL A 480 -0.09 -16.11 -30.78
C VAL A 480 0.82 -16.98 -29.90
N ALA A 481 0.36 -18.13 -29.39
CA ALA A 481 1.18 -19.06 -28.61
C ALA A 481 2.25 -19.80 -29.44
N ALA A 482 2.04 -19.89 -30.76
CA ALA A 482 2.97 -20.55 -31.70
C ALA A 482 4.14 -19.65 -32.13
N GLU A 483 3.97 -18.32 -32.20
CA GLU A 483 5.05 -17.41 -32.61
C GLU A 483 6.07 -17.16 -31.49
N GLN A 484 5.65 -17.14 -30.22
CA GLN A 484 6.58 -16.89 -29.10
C GLN A 484 7.44 -18.11 -28.74
N THR A 485 6.97 -19.33 -29.00
CA THR A 485 7.78 -20.55 -28.85
C THR A 485 8.68 -20.81 -30.06
N ALA A 486 8.25 -20.45 -31.28
CA ALA A 486 9.10 -20.52 -32.46
C ALA A 486 10.27 -19.50 -32.42
N ALA A 487 10.02 -18.26 -31.99
CA ALA A 487 11.05 -17.23 -31.91
C ALA A 487 12.16 -17.55 -30.89
N ALA A 488 11.84 -18.28 -29.81
CA ALA A 488 12.84 -18.76 -28.86
C ALA A 488 13.73 -19.86 -29.49
N ALA A 489 13.14 -20.80 -30.22
CA ALA A 489 13.84 -21.95 -30.79
C ALA A 489 14.71 -21.62 -32.03
N THR A 490 14.37 -20.59 -32.81
CA THR A 490 15.17 -20.20 -34.00
C THR A 490 16.35 -19.27 -33.71
N THR A 491 16.48 -18.76 -32.49
CA THR A 491 17.57 -17.85 -32.10
C THR A 491 18.77 -18.59 -31.47
N GLU A 492 18.63 -19.89 -31.18
CA GLU A 492 19.67 -20.72 -30.55
C GLU A 492 20.58 -21.47 -31.54
N THR A 493 20.33 -21.39 -32.85
CA THR A 493 21.13 -22.07 -33.90
C THR A 493 21.85 -21.13 -34.87
N ALA A 494 21.82 -19.81 -34.60
CA ALA A 494 22.47 -18.78 -35.43
C ALA A 494 23.60 -18.01 -34.71
N ILE A 495 24.12 -18.56 -33.60
CA ILE A 495 25.24 -17.99 -32.83
C ILE A 495 26.37 -19.02 -32.65
N THR A 496 26.67 -19.74 -33.73
CA THR A 496 27.81 -20.67 -33.83
C THR A 496 28.46 -20.62 -35.21
N GLU A 497 28.77 -19.41 -35.72
CA GLU A 497 29.83 -19.20 -36.71
C GLU A 497 30.10 -17.69 -36.94
N MET A 498 30.96 -17.08 -36.12
CA MET A 498 31.68 -15.87 -36.50
C MET A 498 32.94 -15.64 -35.67
N GLY A 499 34.08 -16.06 -36.23
CA GLY A 499 35.41 -15.48 -36.00
C GLY A 499 35.93 -15.34 -34.56
N THR A 500 36.65 -16.36 -34.08
CA THR A 500 37.68 -16.16 -33.05
C THR A 500 38.80 -15.29 -33.61
N GLY A 501 38.88 -14.03 -33.18
CA GLY A 501 39.97 -13.12 -33.54
C GLY A 501 40.31 -12.19 -32.39
N GLU A 502 41.34 -12.54 -31.62
CA GLU A 502 41.93 -11.59 -30.66
C GLU A 502 42.71 -10.50 -31.41
N LEU A 503 42.43 -9.24 -31.05
CA LEU A 503 43.32 -8.11 -31.31
C LEU A 503 43.49 -7.35 -29.99
N PRO A 504 44.72 -7.13 -29.49
CA PRO A 504 44.95 -6.48 -28.20
C PRO A 504 45.05 -4.95 -28.34
N THR A 505 44.30 -4.19 -27.52
CA THR A 505 44.77 -3.02 -26.71
C THR A 505 43.59 -2.23 -26.09
N SER A 506 43.81 -1.73 -24.86
CA SER A 506 43.05 -0.72 -24.09
C SER A 506 41.51 -0.55 -24.27
N GLY A 507 40.75 -0.85 -23.20
CA GLY A 507 39.71 0.06 -22.69
C GLY A 507 38.36 0.18 -23.41
N THR A 508 37.96 -0.76 -24.27
CA THR A 508 36.66 -0.70 -24.99
C THR A 508 35.42 -0.73 -24.09
N VAL A 509 34.54 0.26 -24.27
CA VAL A 509 33.20 0.33 -23.66
C VAL A 509 32.29 -0.72 -24.32
N ARG A 510 31.56 -1.50 -23.50
CA ARG A 510 30.58 -2.49 -23.97
C ARG A 510 29.16 -2.03 -23.69
N LEU A 511 28.26 -2.16 -24.66
CA LEU A 511 26.82 -1.95 -24.48
C LEU A 511 26.12 -3.23 -24.05
N ARG A 512 25.10 -3.09 -23.21
CA ARG A 512 24.19 -4.17 -22.82
C ARG A 512 22.74 -3.68 -22.87
N PRO A 513 21.87 -4.23 -23.73
CA PRO A 513 20.44 -3.99 -23.65
C PRO A 513 19.88 -4.60 -22.35
N MET A 514 18.89 -3.93 -21.76
CA MET A 514 18.36 -4.29 -20.45
C MET A 514 17.16 -5.24 -20.56
N ASN A 515 17.36 -6.52 -20.26
CA ASN A 515 16.33 -7.56 -20.47
C ASN A 515 15.82 -8.21 -19.17
N SER A 516 16.45 -7.92 -18.02
CA SER A 516 16.11 -8.57 -16.74
C SER A 516 15.81 -7.61 -15.58
N ARG A 517 15.11 -8.12 -14.55
CA ARG A 517 14.79 -7.38 -13.32
C ARG A 517 16.04 -6.90 -12.56
N LYS A 518 17.13 -7.66 -12.61
CA LYS A 518 18.42 -7.28 -11.99
C LYS A 518 19.00 -6.05 -12.68
N GLU A 519 18.88 -5.99 -14.01
CA GLU A 519 19.39 -4.89 -14.81
C GLU A 519 18.52 -3.63 -14.68
N ARG A 520 17.18 -3.76 -14.53
CA ARG A 520 16.32 -2.63 -14.13
C ARG A 520 16.80 -2.00 -12.81
N GLN A 521 17.19 -2.81 -11.81
CA GLN A 521 17.73 -2.28 -10.55
C GLN A 521 19.11 -1.63 -10.72
N GLU A 522 19.99 -2.21 -11.54
CA GLU A 522 21.31 -1.65 -11.84
C GLU A 522 21.18 -0.29 -12.57
N PHE A 523 20.31 -0.25 -13.58
CA PHE A 523 19.95 0.95 -14.34
C PHE A 523 19.44 2.06 -13.43
N ILE A 524 18.55 1.79 -12.47
CA ILE A 524 18.10 2.82 -11.52
C ILE A 524 19.21 3.20 -10.52
N ARG A 525 19.97 2.24 -9.98
CA ARG A 525 20.88 2.49 -8.84
C ARG A 525 22.24 3.08 -9.21
N MET A 526 22.68 3.01 -10.46
CA MET A 526 24.01 3.52 -10.84
C MET A 526 24.22 5.02 -10.55
N VAL A 527 23.16 5.83 -10.50
CA VAL A 527 23.23 7.26 -10.18
C VAL A 527 23.81 7.54 -8.79
N TRP A 528 23.63 6.66 -7.80
CA TRP A 528 24.26 6.83 -6.50
C TRP A 528 25.79 6.80 -6.57
N GLY A 529 26.36 6.10 -7.54
CA GLY A 529 27.82 6.09 -7.80
C GLY A 529 28.32 7.25 -8.65
N LEU A 530 27.43 8.00 -9.32
CA LEU A 530 27.78 9.18 -10.12
C LEU A 530 27.61 10.49 -9.34
N TYR A 531 26.59 10.56 -8.49
CA TYR A 531 26.17 11.79 -7.82
C TYR A 531 26.26 11.75 -6.28
N GLY A 532 26.65 10.62 -5.69
CA GLY A 532 26.56 10.41 -4.23
C GLY A 532 27.31 11.45 -3.38
N ASP A 533 28.37 12.05 -3.95
CA ASP A 533 29.20 13.07 -3.32
C ASP A 533 28.80 14.52 -3.68
N ASP A 534 27.82 14.73 -4.58
CA ASP A 534 27.35 16.06 -4.96
C ASP A 534 26.35 16.60 -3.92
N PRO A 535 26.65 17.73 -3.25
CA PRO A 535 25.79 18.27 -2.20
C PRO A 535 24.45 18.82 -2.70
N ASN A 536 24.33 19.12 -4.00
CA ASN A 536 23.12 19.65 -4.63
C ASN A 536 22.24 18.56 -5.24
N TRP A 537 22.76 17.35 -5.45
CA TRP A 537 21.94 16.21 -5.83
C TRP A 537 21.01 15.78 -4.69
N THR A 538 19.84 15.25 -5.06
CA THR A 538 18.91 14.61 -4.11
C THR A 538 18.69 13.17 -4.56
N PRO A 539 19.00 12.16 -3.73
CA PRO A 539 18.77 10.77 -4.12
C PRO A 539 17.28 10.50 -4.37
N PRO A 540 16.92 9.87 -5.50
CA PRO A 540 15.54 9.62 -5.83
C PRO A 540 14.94 8.46 -5.02
N VAL A 541 13.61 8.43 -4.95
CA VAL A 541 12.87 7.26 -4.46
C VAL A 541 12.91 6.17 -5.54
N GLU A 542 13.52 5.04 -5.23
CA GLU A 542 13.79 3.95 -6.19
C GLU A 542 12.49 3.39 -6.79
N MET A 543 11.42 3.34 -5.99
CA MET A 543 10.10 2.87 -6.44
C MET A 543 9.54 3.75 -7.56
N ASP A 544 9.59 5.07 -7.41
CA ASP A 544 9.01 6.02 -8.36
C ASP A 544 9.78 5.97 -9.68
N ARG A 545 11.12 5.85 -9.60
CA ARG A 545 11.97 5.68 -10.80
C ARG A 545 11.74 4.33 -11.49
N MET A 546 11.47 3.27 -10.74
CA MET A 546 11.17 1.95 -11.30
C MET A 546 9.86 1.96 -12.11
N ARG A 547 8.84 2.72 -11.68
CA ARG A 547 7.56 2.87 -12.41
C ARG A 547 7.73 3.54 -13.77
N LEU A 548 8.59 4.55 -13.86
CA LEU A 548 8.84 5.26 -15.12
C LEU A 548 9.40 4.35 -16.24
N ILE A 549 10.10 3.27 -15.87
CA ILE A 549 10.65 2.27 -16.80
C ILE A 549 9.84 0.97 -16.85
N ASP A 550 8.65 0.92 -16.23
CA ASP A 550 7.80 -0.28 -16.20
C ASP A 550 6.78 -0.29 -17.35
N VAL A 551 7.22 -0.81 -18.50
CA VAL A 551 6.46 -0.82 -19.76
C VAL A 551 5.13 -1.57 -19.72
N GLU A 552 4.93 -2.45 -18.73
CA GLU A 552 3.69 -3.21 -18.55
C GLU A 552 2.63 -2.42 -17.77
N LYS A 553 3.05 -1.51 -16.88
CA LYS A 553 2.17 -0.87 -15.89
C LYS A 553 1.96 0.63 -16.10
N ASN A 554 2.90 1.32 -16.74
CA ASN A 554 2.77 2.74 -17.01
C ASN A 554 1.96 2.96 -18.32
N PRO A 555 0.76 3.60 -18.27
CA PRO A 555 -0.16 3.71 -19.40
C PRO A 555 0.41 4.49 -20.60
N PHE A 556 1.45 5.31 -20.39
CA PHE A 556 2.22 5.94 -21.47
C PHE A 556 2.68 4.92 -22.53
N TYR A 557 3.11 3.73 -22.11
CA TYR A 557 3.61 2.69 -23.02
C TYR A 557 2.52 1.95 -23.81
N LYS A 558 1.23 2.24 -23.59
CA LYS A 558 0.17 1.80 -24.51
C LYS A 558 0.37 2.40 -25.91
N HIS A 559 0.86 3.64 -25.99
CA HIS A 559 1.09 4.37 -27.25
C HIS A 559 2.55 4.81 -27.45
N ALA A 560 3.46 4.39 -26.58
CA ALA A 560 4.91 4.60 -26.68
C ALA A 560 5.67 3.26 -26.67
N ARG A 561 6.96 3.28 -27.03
CA ARG A 561 7.87 2.13 -26.87
C ARG A 561 9.18 2.60 -26.23
N LEU A 562 9.79 1.76 -25.41
CA LEU A 562 11.04 2.05 -24.69
C LEU A 562 12.07 0.97 -24.99
N GLN A 563 13.32 1.37 -25.25
CA GLN A 563 14.48 0.51 -25.18
C GLN A 563 15.53 1.14 -24.25
N LEU A 564 16.11 0.34 -23.35
CA LEU A 564 17.12 0.77 -22.39
C LEU A 564 18.45 0.05 -22.61
N TRP A 565 19.56 0.76 -22.37
CA TRP A 565 20.91 0.21 -22.39
C TRP A 565 21.75 0.68 -21.20
N LEU A 566 22.72 -0.17 -20.84
CA LEU A 566 23.83 0.14 -19.94
C LEU A 566 25.14 0.16 -20.73
N ALA A 567 26.03 1.10 -20.41
CA ALA A 567 27.42 1.11 -20.84
C ALA A 567 28.32 0.58 -19.72
N VAL A 568 29.15 -0.42 -20.04
CA VAL A 568 30.06 -1.08 -19.12
C VAL A 568 31.51 -0.84 -19.58
N LYS A 569 32.36 -0.30 -18.70
CA LYS A 569 33.80 -0.11 -18.91
C LYS A 569 34.54 -0.71 -17.72
N ASP A 570 35.58 -1.50 -17.99
CA ASP A 570 36.38 -2.19 -16.96
C ASP A 570 35.56 -2.98 -15.93
N GLY A 571 34.49 -3.65 -16.40
CA GLY A 571 33.57 -4.45 -15.58
C GLY A 571 32.60 -3.65 -14.70
N LYS A 572 32.60 -2.31 -14.78
CA LYS A 572 31.69 -1.42 -14.05
C LYS A 572 30.70 -0.76 -15.00
N THR A 573 29.45 -0.63 -14.58
CA THR A 573 28.46 0.19 -15.29
C THR A 573 28.81 1.68 -15.09
N VAL A 574 29.08 2.36 -16.20
CA VAL A 574 29.59 3.75 -16.26
C VAL A 574 28.63 4.72 -16.97
N GLY A 575 27.53 4.21 -17.52
CA GLY A 575 26.50 5.03 -18.12
C GLY A 575 25.22 4.24 -18.45
N ARG A 576 24.14 4.96 -18.72
CA ARG A 576 22.83 4.44 -19.12
C ARG A 576 22.14 5.39 -20.10
N ILE A 577 21.22 4.87 -20.90
CA ILE A 577 20.37 5.66 -21.79
C ILE A 577 19.06 4.93 -22.09
N GLY A 578 18.00 5.68 -22.38
CA GLY A 578 16.76 5.17 -22.96
C GLY A 578 16.43 5.84 -24.29
N ALA A 579 15.96 5.04 -25.25
CA ALA A 579 15.33 5.52 -26.48
C ALA A 579 13.84 5.25 -26.45
N ILE A 580 13.04 6.23 -26.88
CA ILE A 580 11.59 6.23 -26.74
C ILE A 580 10.96 6.65 -28.08
N THR A 581 9.93 5.93 -28.52
CA THR A 581 9.00 6.45 -29.55
C THR A 581 7.71 6.88 -28.83
N ASN A 582 7.16 8.05 -29.17
CA ASN A 582 5.90 8.54 -28.61
C ASN A 582 4.89 8.78 -29.75
N GLY A 583 3.95 7.83 -29.92
CA GLY A 583 2.94 7.91 -30.96
C GLY A 583 1.90 9.02 -30.76
N ASN A 584 1.65 9.44 -29.52
CA ASN A 584 0.77 10.58 -29.24
C ASN A 584 1.45 11.89 -29.64
N HIS A 585 2.72 12.11 -29.27
CA HIS A 585 3.48 13.30 -29.69
C HIS A 585 3.51 13.47 -31.21
N ASN A 586 3.90 12.43 -31.92
CA ASN A 586 4.05 12.46 -33.38
C ASN A 586 2.69 12.69 -34.08
N ARG A 587 1.58 12.15 -33.54
CA ARG A 587 0.23 12.48 -34.02
C ARG A 587 -0.18 13.93 -33.73
N THR A 588 0.05 14.42 -32.51
CA THR A 588 -0.38 15.76 -32.08
C THR A 588 0.33 16.88 -32.84
N HIS A 589 1.63 16.74 -33.07
CA HIS A 589 2.44 17.76 -33.74
C HIS A 589 2.63 17.52 -35.24
N ASN A 590 2.16 16.39 -35.78
CA ASN A 590 2.49 15.91 -37.13
C ASN A 590 4.02 15.83 -37.36
N ASP A 591 4.72 15.40 -36.32
CA ASP A 591 6.18 15.23 -36.23
C ASP A 591 6.57 13.76 -36.49
N ASN A 592 7.85 13.51 -36.78
CA ASN A 592 8.42 12.15 -36.82
C ASN A 592 9.66 12.04 -35.92
N VAL A 593 9.44 12.33 -34.63
CA VAL A 593 10.48 12.54 -33.62
C VAL A 593 10.57 11.35 -32.67
N GLY A 594 11.80 10.88 -32.48
CA GLY A 594 12.19 9.98 -31.40
C GLY A 594 12.67 10.77 -30.18
N PHE A 595 12.60 10.15 -29.01
CA PHE A 595 13.05 10.76 -27.76
C PHE A 595 14.21 9.98 -27.15
N ILE A 596 15.18 10.70 -26.60
CA ILE A 596 16.21 10.13 -25.72
C ILE A 596 15.93 10.59 -24.30
N GLY A 597 16.01 9.68 -23.34
CA GLY A 597 15.75 9.89 -21.93
C GLY A 597 16.69 9.10 -21.03
N PHE A 598 16.52 9.27 -19.72
CA PHE A 598 17.23 8.54 -18.67
C PHE A 598 18.77 8.55 -18.77
N PHE A 599 19.34 9.50 -19.53
CA PHE A 599 20.76 9.55 -19.85
C PHE A 599 21.62 9.83 -18.62
N GLU A 600 22.61 8.98 -18.38
CA GLU A 600 23.69 9.24 -17.42
C GLU A 600 25.00 8.71 -17.99
N ALA A 601 26.10 9.39 -17.71
CA ALA A 601 27.44 8.91 -17.97
C ALA A 601 28.44 9.47 -16.95
N ILE A 602 29.58 8.80 -16.80
CA ILE A 602 30.82 9.45 -16.34
C ILE A 602 31.26 10.54 -17.34
N ASN A 603 32.23 11.39 -16.97
CA ASN A 603 32.78 12.41 -17.87
C ASN A 603 33.74 11.77 -18.91
N ASP A 604 33.16 11.06 -19.88
CA ASP A 604 33.84 10.29 -20.92
C ASP A 604 33.02 10.38 -22.22
N GLN A 605 33.60 11.01 -23.24
CA GLN A 605 32.92 11.24 -24.52
C GLN A 605 32.68 9.93 -25.28
N ASP A 606 33.53 8.91 -25.12
CA ASP A 606 33.35 7.62 -25.80
C ASP A 606 32.18 6.86 -25.19
N VAL A 607 32.01 6.91 -23.87
CA VAL A 607 30.82 6.36 -23.18
C VAL A 607 29.55 7.06 -23.64
N ALA A 608 29.55 8.40 -23.70
CA ALA A 608 28.40 9.19 -24.15
C ALA A 608 28.04 8.90 -25.61
N ASN A 609 29.03 8.94 -26.52
CA ASN A 609 28.85 8.64 -27.94
C ASN A 609 28.33 7.21 -28.15
N THR A 610 28.87 6.23 -27.42
CA THR A 610 28.46 4.83 -27.51
C THR A 610 26.98 4.65 -27.15
N LEU A 611 26.53 5.26 -26.04
CA LEU A 611 25.12 5.25 -25.62
C LEU A 611 24.21 5.96 -26.63
N ILE A 612 24.58 7.18 -27.03
CA ILE A 612 23.80 8.01 -27.96
C ILE A 612 23.67 7.34 -29.33
N ASN A 613 24.73 6.70 -29.84
CA ASN A 613 24.70 6.01 -31.13
C ASN A 613 23.79 4.78 -31.10
N ALA A 614 23.74 4.03 -29.99
CA ALA A 614 22.83 2.89 -29.83
C ALA A 614 21.35 3.35 -29.83
N ALA A 615 21.04 4.38 -29.05
CA ALA A 615 19.71 4.98 -29.04
C ALA A 615 19.32 5.56 -30.43
N THR A 616 20.27 6.21 -31.12
CA THR A 616 20.08 6.75 -32.47
C THR A 616 19.78 5.64 -33.48
N ALA A 617 20.54 4.54 -33.46
CA ALA A 617 20.34 3.42 -34.37
C ALA A 617 18.95 2.78 -34.19
N TRP A 618 18.51 2.59 -32.95
CA TRP A 618 17.17 2.05 -32.65
C TRP A 618 16.05 3.01 -33.09
N LEU A 619 16.20 4.32 -32.88
CA LEU A 619 15.20 5.29 -33.33
C LEU A 619 15.09 5.37 -34.86
N ARG A 620 16.21 5.25 -35.58
CA ARG A 620 16.23 5.08 -37.04
C ARG A 620 15.50 3.83 -37.49
N GLU A 621 15.74 2.70 -36.83
CA GLU A 621 15.07 1.42 -37.11
C GLU A 621 13.54 1.52 -36.90
N LYS A 622 13.10 2.33 -35.93
CA LYS A 622 11.67 2.66 -35.73
C LYS A 622 11.15 3.78 -36.62
N GLY A 623 11.93 4.22 -37.62
CA GLY A 623 11.52 5.16 -38.66
C GLY A 623 11.56 6.64 -38.28
N MET A 624 12.16 7.01 -37.14
CA MET A 624 12.23 8.41 -36.69
C MET A 624 13.30 9.19 -37.46
N THR A 625 13.00 10.44 -37.83
CA THR A 625 13.93 11.32 -38.60
C THR A 625 14.69 12.32 -37.73
N GLU A 626 14.18 12.60 -36.52
CA GLU A 626 14.78 13.53 -35.56
C GLU A 626 14.78 12.91 -34.16
N ILE A 627 15.73 13.31 -33.31
CA ILE A 627 15.77 13.01 -31.87
C ILE A 627 15.58 14.29 -31.07
N ARG A 628 14.76 14.25 -30.01
CA ARG A 628 14.73 15.28 -28.93
C ARG A 628 15.05 14.68 -27.56
N GLY A 629 15.70 15.44 -26.66
CA GLY A 629 16.07 14.93 -25.33
C GLY A 629 16.86 15.91 -24.45
N PRO A 630 17.10 15.60 -23.17
CA PRO A 630 16.59 14.43 -22.45
C PRO A 630 15.11 14.58 -22.07
N VAL A 631 14.32 13.53 -22.25
CA VAL A 631 12.89 13.43 -21.89
C VAL A 631 12.60 12.04 -21.32
N SER A 632 12.11 11.95 -20.08
CA SER A 632 12.20 10.72 -19.26
C SER A 632 10.90 10.39 -18.49
N PRO A 633 9.96 9.64 -19.08
CA PRO A 633 9.86 9.27 -20.49
C PRO A 633 9.07 10.27 -21.36
N SER A 634 8.30 11.19 -20.77
CA SER A 634 7.50 12.17 -21.50
C SER A 634 7.79 13.63 -21.09
N MET A 635 7.29 14.59 -21.88
CA MET A 635 7.31 16.02 -21.55
C MET A 635 6.50 16.36 -20.29
N ASN A 636 5.62 15.46 -19.85
CA ASN A 636 4.81 15.62 -18.63
C ASN A 636 5.48 14.97 -17.39
N ASP A 637 6.64 14.33 -17.56
CA ASP A 637 7.45 13.72 -16.50
C ASP A 637 8.70 14.58 -16.20
N GLU A 638 9.91 14.05 -16.45
CA GLU A 638 11.19 14.73 -16.22
C GLU A 638 11.89 15.00 -17.56
N CYS A 639 12.06 16.28 -17.89
CA CYS A 639 12.58 16.71 -19.19
C CYS A 639 13.52 17.92 -19.07
N GLY A 640 14.44 18.02 -20.03
CA GLY A 640 15.45 19.07 -20.09
C GLY A 640 16.69 18.75 -19.24
N MET A 641 17.84 19.22 -19.72
CA MET A 641 19.14 19.10 -19.06
C MET A 641 19.50 20.43 -18.39
N LEU A 642 19.91 20.43 -17.13
CA LEU A 642 20.42 21.61 -16.44
C LEU A 642 21.64 22.15 -17.20
N VAL A 643 21.58 23.41 -17.64
CA VAL A 643 22.64 24.13 -18.36
C VAL A 643 23.13 25.37 -17.60
N GLU A 644 22.30 25.95 -16.73
CA GLU A 644 22.69 27.05 -15.82
C GLU A 644 22.05 26.84 -14.45
N GLY A 645 22.76 27.16 -13.38
CA GLY A 645 22.24 27.07 -12.00
C GLY A 645 22.72 25.86 -11.17
N PHE A 646 23.80 25.16 -11.59
CA PHE A 646 24.40 24.00 -10.90
C PHE A 646 24.76 24.21 -9.41
N GLY A 647 24.87 25.47 -8.95
CA GLY A 647 25.04 25.80 -7.54
C GLY A 647 23.79 25.58 -6.66
N GLN A 648 22.67 25.18 -7.25
CA GLN A 648 21.39 24.94 -6.56
C GLN A 648 20.86 23.54 -6.83
N SER A 649 20.10 22.99 -5.88
CA SER A 649 19.37 21.73 -6.10
C SER A 649 18.21 21.89 -7.08
N ALA A 650 17.90 20.78 -7.74
CA ALA A 650 16.59 20.52 -8.30
C ALA A 650 15.50 20.59 -7.22
N ALA A 651 14.38 21.25 -7.53
CA ALA A 651 13.15 21.12 -6.76
C ALA A 651 12.45 19.79 -7.09
N VAL A 652 11.38 19.45 -6.36
CA VAL A 652 10.55 18.27 -6.64
C VAL A 652 10.17 18.17 -8.14
N GLN A 653 10.40 16.99 -8.74
CA GLN A 653 10.19 16.69 -10.17
C GLN A 653 10.97 17.59 -11.15
N MET A 654 12.12 18.10 -10.75
CA MET A 654 13.09 18.75 -11.65
C MET A 654 14.31 17.82 -11.84
N PRO A 655 14.90 17.76 -13.04
CA PRO A 655 16.15 17.03 -13.24
C PRO A 655 17.34 17.74 -12.57
N TYR A 656 18.41 16.98 -12.34
CA TYR A 656 19.73 17.49 -11.94
C TYR A 656 20.81 16.64 -12.63
N ASN A 657 21.78 17.28 -13.25
CA ASN A 657 22.91 16.65 -13.91
C ASN A 657 24.21 17.45 -13.65
N PRO A 658 25.40 16.85 -13.83
CA PRO A 658 26.66 17.55 -13.67
C PRO A 658 26.88 18.58 -14.80
N PRO A 659 27.75 19.58 -14.58
CA PRO A 659 28.05 20.62 -15.56
C PRO A 659 28.61 20.15 -16.91
N PHE A 660 29.15 18.92 -17.00
CA PHE A 660 29.76 18.39 -18.22
C PHE A 660 28.77 17.69 -19.17
N TYR A 661 27.53 17.37 -18.73
CA TYR A 661 26.54 16.70 -19.58
C TYR A 661 26.15 17.50 -20.84
N PRO A 662 25.95 18.83 -20.78
CA PRO A 662 25.74 19.67 -21.97
C PRO A 662 26.82 19.46 -23.03
N THR A 663 28.09 19.48 -22.62
CA THR A 663 29.25 19.29 -23.50
C THR A 663 29.26 17.89 -24.13
N LEU A 664 28.92 16.84 -23.38
CA LEU A 664 28.81 15.48 -23.93
C LEU A 664 27.77 15.40 -25.07
N TRP A 665 26.64 16.10 -24.93
CA TRP A 665 25.57 16.13 -25.92
C TRP A 665 25.91 17.01 -27.12
N GLU A 666 26.44 18.21 -26.90
CA GLU A 666 26.88 19.14 -27.96
C GLU A 666 27.97 18.49 -28.83
N ASN A 667 28.96 17.84 -28.22
CA ASN A 667 29.99 17.06 -28.93
C ASN A 667 29.42 15.84 -29.68
N ALA A 668 28.32 15.26 -29.21
CA ALA A 668 27.61 14.19 -29.91
C ALA A 668 26.71 14.71 -31.07
N GLY A 669 26.80 16.01 -31.40
CA GLY A 669 26.10 16.63 -32.52
C GLY A 669 24.65 17.04 -32.21
N PHE A 670 24.31 17.22 -30.94
CA PHE A 670 23.03 17.82 -30.54
C PHE A 670 23.09 19.35 -30.54
N SER A 671 22.01 19.97 -30.97
CA SER A 671 21.79 21.43 -30.94
C SER A 671 20.65 21.78 -29.99
N LYS A 672 20.56 23.01 -29.51
CA LYS A 672 19.43 23.47 -28.69
C LYS A 672 18.10 23.34 -29.47
N ALA A 673 17.09 22.76 -28.84
CA ALA A 673 15.69 22.80 -29.30
C ALA A 673 14.87 23.85 -28.54
N LYS A 674 14.97 23.84 -27.21
CA LYS A 674 14.19 24.72 -26.32
C LYS A 674 14.87 24.89 -24.97
N ASP A 675 14.95 26.13 -24.48
CA ASP A 675 15.28 26.40 -23.07
C ASP A 675 14.00 26.54 -22.22
N LEU A 676 14.11 26.02 -21.00
CA LEU A 676 13.07 25.87 -19.98
C LEU A 676 13.57 26.57 -18.71
N MET A 677 12.88 27.64 -18.32
CA MET A 677 13.27 28.50 -17.21
C MET A 677 12.63 28.05 -15.90
N ALA A 678 13.39 28.15 -14.80
CA ALA A 678 12.87 28.09 -13.44
C ALA A 678 13.00 29.46 -12.77
N TRP A 679 11.86 30.08 -12.46
CA TRP A 679 11.76 31.41 -11.87
C TRP A 679 11.60 31.33 -10.36
N GLU A 680 12.47 31.97 -9.58
CA GLU A 680 12.32 32.08 -8.13
C GLU A 680 11.39 33.22 -7.75
N LEU A 681 10.40 32.89 -6.91
CA LEU A 681 9.41 33.78 -6.30
C LEU A 681 9.70 33.84 -4.80
N ASN A 682 9.65 35.03 -4.20
CA ASN A 682 9.94 35.22 -2.78
C ASN A 682 8.82 36.03 -2.12
N TYR A 683 8.30 35.58 -0.98
CA TYR A 683 7.36 36.36 -0.18
C TYR A 683 8.12 37.27 0.80
N PRO A 684 7.73 38.55 0.99
CA PRO A 684 6.61 39.26 0.34
C PRO A 684 6.99 39.98 -0.97
N THR A 685 8.25 39.93 -1.42
CA THR A 685 8.78 40.77 -2.52
C THR A 685 8.11 40.51 -3.87
N SER A 686 7.66 39.28 -4.13
CA SER A 686 6.93 38.90 -5.34
C SER A 686 5.44 39.21 -5.32
N LEU A 687 4.86 39.41 -4.12
CA LEU A 687 3.51 39.94 -3.99
C LEU A 687 3.59 41.48 -4.13
N THR A 688 3.58 41.96 -5.38
CA THR A 688 3.77 43.40 -5.67
C THR A 688 2.51 44.23 -5.39
N ASP A 689 2.66 45.55 -5.18
CA ASP A 689 1.51 46.44 -4.98
C ASP A 689 0.61 46.58 -6.21
N LYS A 690 1.15 46.27 -7.41
CA LYS A 690 0.33 46.11 -8.62
C LYS A 690 -0.54 44.87 -8.52
N MET A 691 0.04 43.72 -8.13
CA MET A 691 -0.71 42.48 -7.92
C MET A 691 -1.77 42.64 -6.82
N ARG A 692 -1.43 43.21 -5.65
CA ARG A 692 -2.40 43.50 -4.58
C ARG A 692 -3.61 44.28 -5.11
N ARG A 693 -3.39 45.45 -5.71
CA ARG A 693 -4.47 46.30 -6.26
C ARG A 693 -5.36 45.59 -7.29
N VAL A 694 -4.78 44.86 -8.24
CA VAL A 694 -5.57 44.14 -9.27
C VAL A 694 -6.42 43.03 -8.64
N THR A 695 -5.83 42.27 -7.71
CA THR A 695 -6.51 41.12 -7.07
C THR A 695 -7.52 41.55 -6.01
N ASP A 696 -7.30 42.67 -5.30
CA ASP A 696 -8.30 43.28 -4.41
C ASP A 696 -9.53 43.74 -5.21
N LEU A 697 -9.36 44.37 -6.38
CA LEU A 697 -10.46 44.75 -7.27
C LEU A 697 -11.25 43.53 -7.78
N LEU A 698 -10.58 42.41 -8.09
CA LEU A 698 -11.24 41.16 -8.47
C LEU A 698 -12.05 40.56 -7.31
N ARG A 699 -11.45 40.50 -6.10
CA ARG A 699 -12.14 40.05 -4.88
C ARG A 699 -13.36 40.93 -4.55
N GLN A 700 -13.23 42.26 -4.65
CA GLN A 700 -14.33 43.20 -4.40
C GLN A 700 -15.49 43.07 -5.39
N ARG A 701 -15.22 42.75 -6.66
CA ARG A 701 -16.25 42.50 -7.68
C ARG A 701 -17.00 41.18 -7.47
N GLY A 702 -16.46 40.26 -6.67
CA GLY A 702 -17.04 38.95 -6.40
C GLY A 702 -17.14 38.01 -7.63
N SER A 703 -16.65 38.45 -8.79
CA SER A 703 -16.86 37.75 -10.08
C SER A 703 -15.94 36.55 -10.30
N ILE A 704 -14.91 36.39 -9.47
CA ILE A 704 -14.00 35.24 -9.45
C ILE A 704 -13.78 34.86 -7.98
N THR A 705 -13.97 33.59 -7.65
CA THR A 705 -13.59 33.01 -6.35
C THR A 705 -12.40 32.10 -6.52
N VAL A 706 -11.62 31.86 -5.45
CA VAL A 706 -10.56 30.85 -5.44
C VAL A 706 -10.76 29.92 -4.25
N ARG A 707 -10.75 28.61 -4.52
CA ARG A 707 -10.95 27.56 -3.51
C ARG A 707 -9.89 26.48 -3.62
N SER A 708 -9.69 25.79 -2.51
CA SER A 708 -8.83 24.60 -2.40
C SER A 708 -9.43 23.39 -3.15
N LEU A 709 -8.59 22.41 -3.44
CA LEU A 709 -8.97 21.08 -3.92
C LEU A 709 -9.89 20.38 -2.90
N GLN A 710 -11.05 19.92 -3.36
CA GLN A 710 -12.01 19.18 -2.55
C GLN A 710 -11.68 17.68 -2.55
N MET A 711 -10.88 17.25 -1.57
CA MET A 711 -10.44 15.85 -1.44
C MET A 711 -11.58 14.82 -1.40
N LYS A 712 -12.77 15.22 -0.92
CA LYS A 712 -14.00 14.39 -0.91
C LYS A 712 -14.59 14.13 -2.29
N ASN A 713 -14.30 14.98 -3.28
CA ASN A 713 -14.82 14.86 -4.64
C ASN A 713 -13.65 14.82 -5.65
N PHE A 714 -12.57 14.13 -5.27
CA PHE A 714 -11.30 14.14 -5.99
C PHE A 714 -11.45 13.73 -7.46
N ALA A 715 -12.31 12.76 -7.77
CA ALA A 715 -12.57 12.35 -9.15
C ALA A 715 -13.15 13.49 -10.01
N ALA A 716 -14.20 14.19 -9.54
CA ALA A 716 -14.75 15.33 -10.29
C ALA A 716 -13.80 16.54 -10.34
N GLU A 717 -12.90 16.69 -9.37
CA GLU A 717 -11.83 17.69 -9.42
C GLU A 717 -10.77 17.35 -10.48
N VAL A 718 -10.45 16.06 -10.67
CA VAL A 718 -9.61 15.58 -11.78
C VAL A 718 -10.31 15.81 -13.13
N GLU A 719 -11.61 15.59 -13.25
CA GLU A 719 -12.36 15.91 -14.48
C GLU A 719 -12.38 17.42 -14.80
N ARG A 720 -12.52 18.28 -13.77
CA ARG A 720 -12.37 19.74 -13.93
C ARG A 720 -10.95 20.14 -14.36
N LEU A 721 -9.94 19.47 -13.79
CA LEU A 721 -8.54 19.67 -14.15
C LEU A 721 -8.29 19.26 -15.61
N LYS A 722 -8.72 18.07 -16.05
CA LYS A 722 -8.60 17.58 -17.44
C LYS A 722 -9.02 18.64 -18.45
N LYS A 723 -10.19 19.23 -18.23
CA LYS A 723 -10.72 20.29 -19.09
C LYS A 723 -9.80 21.50 -19.16
N ILE A 724 -9.42 22.06 -18.01
CA ILE A 724 -8.57 23.27 -17.95
C ILE A 724 -7.17 22.98 -18.49
N TYR A 725 -6.61 21.80 -18.20
CA TYR A 725 -5.30 21.38 -18.68
C TYR A 725 -5.27 21.32 -20.20
N ASN A 726 -6.22 20.61 -20.82
CA ASN A 726 -6.29 20.49 -22.28
C ASN A 726 -6.55 21.86 -22.95
N GLU A 727 -7.52 22.64 -22.49
CA GLU A 727 -7.88 23.93 -23.11
C GLU A 727 -6.87 25.07 -22.88
N ALA A 728 -6.11 25.05 -21.77
CA ALA A 728 -5.15 26.11 -21.46
C ALA A 728 -3.71 25.83 -21.92
N TRP A 729 -3.36 24.57 -22.27
CA TRP A 729 -2.00 24.17 -22.63
C TRP A 729 -1.81 23.72 -24.10
N GLU A 730 -2.89 23.60 -24.89
CA GLU A 730 -2.88 23.15 -26.30
C GLU A 730 -1.81 23.83 -27.18
N LEU A 731 -1.52 25.10 -26.93
CA LEU A 731 -0.58 25.91 -27.73
C LEU A 731 0.88 25.87 -27.26
N ASN A 732 1.21 25.15 -26.18
CA ASN A 732 2.58 25.09 -25.66
C ASN A 732 3.47 24.13 -26.47
N TRP A 733 4.74 24.50 -26.67
CA TRP A 733 5.70 23.67 -27.41
C TRP A 733 5.93 22.32 -26.71
N GLY A 734 5.75 21.23 -27.46
CA GLY A 734 5.88 19.86 -26.94
C GLY A 734 4.71 19.40 -26.06
N PHE A 735 3.61 20.14 -26.01
CA PHE A 735 2.39 19.72 -25.30
C PHE A 735 1.75 18.50 -25.98
N VAL A 736 1.56 17.43 -25.21
CA VAL A 736 0.84 16.24 -25.63
C VAL A 736 -0.32 16.02 -24.65
N PRO A 737 -1.58 15.99 -25.13
CA PRO A 737 -2.72 15.65 -24.28
C PRO A 737 -2.51 14.28 -23.64
N MET A 738 -2.58 14.22 -22.31
CA MET A 738 -2.59 12.96 -21.58
C MET A 738 -3.91 12.23 -21.83
N THR A 739 -3.84 10.92 -21.98
CA THR A 739 -5.02 10.05 -21.91
C THR A 739 -5.65 10.10 -20.51
N ASP A 740 -6.92 9.71 -20.40
CA ASP A 740 -7.61 9.65 -19.11
C ASP A 740 -6.87 8.76 -18.10
N GLU A 741 -6.29 7.65 -18.54
CA GLU A 741 -5.52 6.74 -17.68
C GLU A 741 -4.22 7.38 -17.16
N GLU A 742 -3.47 8.09 -18.02
CA GLU A 742 -2.26 8.82 -17.63
C GLU A 742 -2.57 9.92 -16.65
N MET A 743 -3.60 10.75 -16.90
CA MET A 743 -3.94 11.83 -15.98
C MET A 743 -4.52 11.32 -14.67
N ASN A 744 -5.29 10.22 -14.70
CA ASN A 744 -5.80 9.56 -13.48
C ASN A 744 -4.64 8.98 -12.65
N LEU A 745 -3.64 8.34 -13.28
CA LEU A 745 -2.44 7.84 -12.61
C LEU A 745 -1.64 9.00 -12.01
N MET A 746 -1.34 10.02 -12.80
CA MET A 746 -0.60 11.20 -12.34
C MET A 746 -1.32 11.87 -11.16
N ALA A 747 -2.62 12.10 -11.25
CA ALA A 747 -3.40 12.67 -10.15
C ALA A 747 -3.34 11.80 -8.88
N TYR A 748 -3.43 10.47 -9.02
CA TYR A 748 -3.30 9.54 -7.90
C TYR A 748 -1.91 9.58 -7.24
N GLU A 749 -0.83 9.75 -8.01
CA GLU A 749 0.52 9.91 -7.47
C GLU A 749 0.69 11.26 -6.77
N MET A 750 0.25 12.36 -7.40
CA MET A 750 0.29 13.71 -6.80
C MET A 750 -0.51 13.78 -5.50
N LYS A 751 -1.60 13.02 -5.36
CA LYS A 751 -2.43 12.94 -4.14
C LYS A 751 -1.63 12.60 -2.87
N GLN A 752 -0.48 11.93 -3.00
CA GLN A 752 0.36 11.54 -1.86
C GLN A 752 1.26 12.67 -1.33
N ILE A 753 1.55 13.67 -2.16
CA ILE A 753 2.50 14.76 -1.88
C ILE A 753 1.88 16.16 -1.95
N ALA A 754 0.70 16.31 -2.55
CA ALA A 754 -0.05 17.56 -2.60
C ALA A 754 -0.59 17.98 -1.22
N ASP A 755 -0.43 19.26 -0.89
CA ASP A 755 -1.19 19.91 0.16
C ASP A 755 -2.47 20.47 -0.48
N PRO A 756 -3.68 20.00 -0.13
CA PRO A 756 -4.91 20.43 -0.80
C PRO A 756 -5.17 21.93 -0.73
N ASP A 757 -4.59 22.64 0.25
CA ASP A 757 -4.69 24.10 0.37
C ASP A 757 -3.74 24.85 -0.59
N LEU A 758 -2.79 24.15 -1.22
CA LEU A 758 -1.90 24.69 -2.26
C LEU A 758 -2.27 24.20 -3.68
N VAL A 759 -3.34 23.41 -3.80
CA VAL A 759 -3.98 23.05 -5.07
C VAL A 759 -5.25 23.87 -5.20
N LEU A 760 -5.30 24.79 -6.16
CA LEU A 760 -6.32 25.84 -6.23
C LEU A 760 -7.12 25.78 -7.53
N PHE A 761 -8.43 25.96 -7.41
CA PHE A 761 -9.34 26.25 -8.52
C PHE A 761 -9.82 27.69 -8.42
N ALA A 762 -9.68 28.45 -9.50
CA ALA A 762 -10.38 29.72 -9.69
C ALA A 762 -11.71 29.45 -10.40
N GLU A 763 -12.80 29.96 -9.85
CA GLU A 763 -14.15 29.71 -10.34
C GLU A 763 -14.89 31.00 -10.66
N LYS A 764 -15.74 30.94 -11.69
CA LYS A 764 -16.75 31.94 -12.01
C LYS A 764 -18.09 31.26 -12.15
N ASP A 765 -19.12 31.77 -11.48
CA ASP A 765 -20.49 31.25 -11.53
C ASP A 765 -20.55 29.72 -11.28
N GLY A 766 -19.69 29.21 -10.38
CA GLY A 766 -19.56 27.79 -10.04
C GLY A 766 -18.83 26.92 -11.06
N LYS A 767 -18.27 27.51 -12.13
CA LYS A 767 -17.45 26.81 -13.15
C LYS A 767 -15.99 27.15 -12.97
N ALA A 768 -15.12 26.13 -13.01
CA ALA A 768 -13.68 26.33 -12.95
C ALA A 768 -13.16 26.98 -14.25
N VAL A 769 -12.45 28.10 -14.09
CA VAL A 769 -11.86 28.93 -15.17
C VAL A 769 -10.34 29.04 -15.08
N GLY A 770 -9.76 28.56 -13.98
CA GLY A 770 -8.33 28.41 -13.82
C GLY A 770 -7.99 27.40 -12.73
N PHE A 771 -6.77 26.88 -12.78
CA PHE A 771 -6.23 25.87 -11.88
C PHE A 771 -4.76 26.14 -11.59
N ALA A 772 -4.29 25.79 -10.38
CA ALA A 772 -2.87 25.63 -10.12
C ALA A 772 -2.57 24.47 -9.16
N LEU A 773 -1.44 23.80 -9.43
CA LEU A 773 -0.83 22.77 -8.61
C LEU A 773 0.52 23.30 -8.07
N ALA A 774 0.54 23.69 -6.80
CA ALA A 774 1.76 24.01 -6.08
C ALA A 774 2.11 22.91 -5.07
N LEU A 775 3.29 22.29 -5.22
CA LEU A 775 3.78 21.24 -4.33
C LEU A 775 4.88 21.78 -3.39
N PRO A 776 4.83 21.50 -2.08
CA PRO A 776 5.97 21.72 -1.19
C PRO A 776 7.22 20.97 -1.69
N ASP A 777 8.39 21.60 -1.64
CA ASP A 777 9.62 21.00 -2.16
C ASP A 777 10.20 19.96 -1.19
N ILE A 778 9.71 18.72 -1.30
CA ILE A 778 10.09 17.59 -0.44
C ILE A 778 11.58 17.23 -0.52
N THR A 779 12.30 17.68 -1.57
CA THR A 779 13.75 17.45 -1.71
C THR A 779 14.52 18.08 -0.54
N GLN A 780 14.04 19.22 -0.01
CA GLN A 780 14.62 19.89 1.16
C GLN A 780 14.55 19.01 2.42
N ALA A 781 13.46 18.25 2.60
CA ALA A 781 13.31 17.30 3.71
C ALA A 781 14.22 16.07 3.53
N PHE A 782 14.39 15.58 2.29
CA PHE A 782 15.31 14.50 1.98
C PHE A 782 16.78 14.89 2.23
N ARG A 783 17.21 16.07 1.79
CA ARG A 783 18.58 16.59 2.01
C ARG A 783 18.87 16.95 3.47
N ALA A 784 17.88 17.41 4.23
CA ALA A 784 18.03 17.68 5.67
C ALA A 784 17.95 16.41 6.57
N GLY A 785 17.75 15.25 5.94
CA GLY A 785 17.59 13.94 6.57
C GLY A 785 18.88 13.13 6.67
N SER A 786 18.72 11.82 6.86
CA SER A 786 19.82 10.87 6.64
C SER A 786 19.93 10.56 5.14
N THR A 787 21.15 10.39 4.61
CA THR A 787 21.37 10.02 3.20
C THR A 787 20.50 8.82 2.81
N ILE A 788 19.67 8.98 1.78
CA ILE A 788 18.76 7.94 1.29
C ILE A 788 19.60 6.93 0.47
N PRO A 789 19.76 5.68 0.95
CA PRO A 789 20.55 4.68 0.23
C PRO A 789 19.74 4.07 -0.92
N PRO A 790 20.39 3.37 -1.87
CA PRO A 790 19.70 2.48 -2.80
C PRO A 790 19.19 1.21 -2.09
N GLY A 791 18.25 0.51 -2.72
CA GLY A 791 17.73 -0.79 -2.26
C GLY A 791 16.72 -0.70 -1.10
N ALA A 792 16.63 -1.76 -0.30
CA ALA A 792 15.51 -1.97 0.64
C ALA A 792 15.34 -0.88 1.71
N LYS A 793 16.38 -0.08 2.01
CA LYS A 793 16.31 1.05 2.94
C LYS A 793 15.91 2.38 2.29
N ASN A 794 15.85 2.47 0.96
CA ASN A 794 15.53 3.69 0.21
C ASN A 794 14.21 4.33 0.66
N LEU A 795 13.09 3.64 0.44
CA LEU A 795 11.76 4.16 0.75
C LEU A 795 11.54 4.40 2.26
N PRO A 796 11.94 3.50 3.20
CA PRO A 796 11.87 3.78 4.63
C PRO A 796 12.64 5.02 5.07
N THR A 797 13.86 5.24 4.55
CA THR A 797 14.65 6.44 4.86
C THR A 797 14.02 7.70 4.26
N ALA A 798 13.52 7.65 3.02
CA ALA A 798 12.81 8.77 2.41
C ALA A 798 11.56 9.19 3.21
N ILE A 799 10.73 8.22 3.62
CA ILE A 799 9.54 8.47 4.45
C ILE A 799 9.94 9.03 5.83
N MET A 800 10.97 8.47 6.47
CA MET A 800 11.45 8.97 7.77
C MET A 800 12.02 10.38 7.67
N ASN A 801 12.74 10.70 6.59
CA ASN A 801 13.23 12.07 6.32
C ASN A 801 12.04 13.03 6.13
N LEU A 802 11.06 12.67 5.30
CA LEU A 802 9.88 13.51 5.07
C LEU A 802 9.10 13.79 6.35
N MET A 803 8.87 12.78 7.20
CA MET A 803 8.17 12.97 8.48
C MET A 803 8.99 13.78 9.50
N THR A 804 10.27 13.48 9.67
CA THR A 804 11.10 14.11 10.72
C THR A 804 11.64 15.49 10.32
N LYS A 805 11.74 15.78 9.02
CA LYS A 805 12.31 17.02 8.48
C LYS A 805 11.30 17.91 7.75
N LYS A 806 9.98 17.61 7.80
CA LYS A 806 8.93 18.44 7.18
C LYS A 806 9.07 19.94 7.47
N LYS A 807 9.46 20.31 8.71
CA LYS A 807 9.70 21.71 9.14
C LYS A 807 10.94 22.39 8.50
N LYS A 808 11.69 21.69 7.65
CA LYS A 808 12.80 22.24 6.84
C LYS A 808 12.36 22.66 5.44
N ILE A 809 11.15 22.28 5.02
CA ILE A 809 10.58 22.72 3.75
C ILE A 809 10.18 24.19 3.89
N ASN A 810 10.91 25.08 3.21
CA ASN A 810 10.65 26.51 3.13
C ASN A 810 10.39 26.99 1.68
N GLN A 811 10.42 26.06 0.72
CA GLN A 811 10.18 26.29 -0.70
C GLN A 811 9.00 25.42 -1.21
N LEU A 812 8.26 25.94 -2.18
CA LEU A 812 7.33 25.17 -3.02
C LEU A 812 7.69 25.28 -4.50
N ARG A 813 7.15 24.40 -5.33
CA ARG A 813 7.18 24.48 -6.80
C ARG A 813 5.75 24.59 -7.34
N VAL A 814 5.47 25.62 -8.12
CA VAL A 814 4.27 25.73 -8.95
C VAL A 814 4.55 24.98 -10.25
N ILE A 815 3.99 23.76 -10.36
CA ILE A 815 4.29 22.83 -11.46
C ILE A 815 3.39 23.12 -12.66
N ILE A 816 2.11 23.35 -12.40
CA ILE A 816 1.09 23.68 -13.41
C ILE A 816 0.30 24.87 -12.90
N LEU A 817 0.13 25.88 -13.75
CA LEU A 817 -0.90 26.92 -13.60
C LEU A 817 -1.53 27.13 -14.99
N GLY A 818 -2.84 26.99 -15.07
CA GLY A 818 -3.62 27.17 -16.30
C GLY A 818 -4.81 28.07 -16.05
N VAL A 819 -5.11 28.95 -17.01
CA VAL A 819 -6.31 29.79 -17.02
C VAL A 819 -6.89 29.72 -18.43
N LEU A 820 -8.19 29.48 -18.55
CA LEU A 820 -8.85 29.34 -19.86
C LEU A 820 -8.65 30.62 -20.70
N PRO A 821 -8.46 30.53 -22.03
CA PRO A 821 -8.04 31.65 -22.88
C PRO A 821 -8.86 32.94 -22.70
N GLU A 822 -10.19 32.82 -22.53
CA GLU A 822 -11.09 33.95 -22.35
C GLU A 822 -10.99 34.63 -20.97
N TYR A 823 -10.22 34.08 -20.03
CA TYR A 823 -9.90 34.66 -18.71
C TYR A 823 -8.44 35.11 -18.55
N GLN A 824 -7.57 34.80 -19.53
CA GLN A 824 -6.18 35.25 -19.53
C GLN A 824 -6.09 36.79 -19.61
N GLY A 825 -5.04 37.36 -18.99
CA GLY A 825 -4.85 38.82 -18.92
C GLY A 825 -5.85 39.59 -18.05
N LYS A 826 -6.88 38.93 -17.49
CA LYS A 826 -7.90 39.56 -16.61
C LYS A 826 -7.53 39.52 -15.12
N GLY A 827 -6.34 39.01 -14.78
CA GLY A 827 -5.80 38.96 -13.41
C GLY A 827 -6.19 37.74 -12.58
N VAL A 828 -6.80 36.71 -13.20
CA VAL A 828 -7.14 35.44 -12.54
C VAL A 828 -5.89 34.66 -12.13
N ASP A 829 -4.90 34.62 -13.03
CA ASP A 829 -3.52 34.17 -12.81
C ASP A 829 -2.87 34.88 -11.62
N ALA A 830 -2.94 36.21 -11.58
CA ALA A 830 -2.39 37.02 -10.50
C ALA A 830 -3.09 36.75 -9.16
N LEU A 831 -4.41 36.47 -9.17
CA LEU A 831 -5.17 36.09 -7.98
C LEU A 831 -4.76 34.71 -7.47
N ILE A 832 -4.56 33.73 -8.36
CA ILE A 832 -4.06 32.39 -8.00
C ILE A 832 -2.65 32.47 -7.39
N TYR A 833 -1.72 33.20 -8.01
CA TYR A 833 -0.38 33.39 -7.45
C TYR A 833 -0.41 34.04 -6.06
N ARG A 834 -1.22 35.09 -5.88
CA ARG A 834 -1.43 35.72 -4.56
C ARG A 834 -1.96 34.73 -3.53
N GLU A 835 -2.97 33.93 -3.88
CA GLU A 835 -3.54 32.92 -2.98
C GLU A 835 -2.49 31.86 -2.58
N ILE A 836 -1.68 31.36 -3.53
CA ILE A 836 -0.57 30.45 -3.25
C ILE A 836 0.42 31.10 -2.26
N MET A 837 0.87 32.33 -2.53
CA MET A 837 1.81 33.05 -1.66
C MET A 837 1.25 33.29 -0.26
N GLU A 838 0.01 33.79 -0.15
CA GLU A 838 -0.64 34.06 1.15
C GLU A 838 -0.88 32.76 1.95
N ARG A 839 -1.18 31.63 1.30
CA ARG A 839 -1.37 30.30 1.94
C ARG A 839 -0.06 29.64 2.32
N ALA A 840 0.95 29.71 1.47
CA ALA A 840 2.29 29.18 1.70
C ALA A 840 2.97 29.90 2.88
N HIS A 841 2.90 31.23 2.93
CA HIS A 841 3.43 32.02 4.03
C HIS A 841 2.84 31.61 5.40
N ARG A 842 1.51 31.38 5.47
CA ARG A 842 0.86 30.86 6.69
C ARG A 842 1.34 29.48 7.12
N LYS A 843 1.95 28.71 6.21
CA LYS A 843 2.56 27.39 6.47
C LYS A 843 4.07 27.47 6.71
N GLY A 844 4.68 28.67 6.69
CA GLY A 844 6.13 28.89 6.85
C GLY A 844 6.95 28.66 5.57
N ILE A 845 6.31 28.73 4.40
CA ILE A 845 6.93 28.57 3.08
C ILE A 845 6.93 29.93 2.40
N ASP A 846 8.09 30.60 2.40
CA ASP A 846 8.27 31.95 1.84
C ASP A 846 8.94 31.95 0.46
N ARG A 847 9.48 30.81 0.01
CA ARG A 847 10.11 30.66 -1.31
C ARG A 847 9.23 29.85 -2.25
N GLY A 848 9.24 30.19 -3.52
CA GLY A 848 8.53 29.47 -4.58
C GLY A 848 9.38 29.36 -5.83
N GLU A 849 9.17 28.30 -6.61
CA GLU A 849 9.73 28.14 -7.95
C GLU A 849 8.59 27.96 -8.95
N ALA A 850 8.52 28.77 -10.00
CA ALA A 850 7.63 28.53 -11.13
C ALA A 850 8.45 27.89 -12.26
N SER A 851 8.17 26.62 -12.55
CA SER A 851 8.96 25.81 -13.49
C SER A 851 8.16 24.63 -14.05
N TRP A 852 8.22 24.31 -15.35
CA TRP A 852 9.03 24.95 -16.40
C TRP A 852 8.28 26.07 -17.11
N VAL A 853 8.96 27.19 -17.36
CA VAL A 853 8.45 28.23 -18.25
C VAL A 853 9.26 28.22 -19.54
N LEU A 854 8.63 27.97 -20.68
CA LEU A 854 9.28 28.00 -21.99
C LEU A 854 9.90 29.39 -22.25
N GLU A 855 11.09 29.44 -22.84
CA GLU A 855 11.79 30.71 -23.15
C GLU A 855 10.97 31.67 -24.05
N ASP A 856 10.12 31.12 -24.92
CA ASP A 856 9.25 31.85 -25.84
C ASP A 856 7.83 32.10 -25.30
N ASN A 857 7.49 31.60 -24.10
CA ASN A 857 6.25 31.97 -23.41
C ASN A 857 6.36 33.37 -22.80
N THR A 858 6.33 34.38 -23.68
CA THR A 858 6.49 35.80 -23.35
C THR A 858 5.45 36.30 -22.33
N MET A 859 4.26 35.68 -22.28
CA MET A 859 3.24 36.02 -21.28
C MET A 859 3.70 35.62 -19.87
N MET A 860 4.09 34.35 -19.68
CA MET A 860 4.52 33.84 -18.38
C MET A 860 5.86 34.44 -17.93
N ASN A 861 6.81 34.63 -18.84
CA ASN A 861 8.09 35.28 -18.51
C ASN A 861 7.87 36.74 -18.04
N ARG A 862 7.04 37.53 -18.74
CA ARG A 862 6.68 38.90 -18.29
C ARG A 862 5.85 38.91 -17.00
N ALA A 863 5.02 37.90 -16.76
CA ALA A 863 4.28 37.76 -15.50
C ALA A 863 5.24 37.50 -14.33
N ALA A 864 6.26 36.66 -14.51
CA ALA A 864 7.31 36.40 -13.53
C ALA A 864 8.16 37.66 -13.25
N GLU A 865 8.63 38.36 -14.29
CA GLU A 865 9.30 39.66 -14.16
C GLU A 865 8.45 40.68 -13.38
N GLY A 866 7.14 40.75 -13.68
CA GLY A 866 6.17 41.60 -12.98
C GLY A 866 5.89 41.20 -11.53
N MET A 867 6.33 40.02 -11.11
CA MET A 867 6.37 39.52 -9.73
C MET A 867 7.78 39.64 -9.12
N ASN A 868 8.65 40.51 -9.63
CA ASN A 868 10.04 40.65 -9.19
C ASN A 868 10.81 39.31 -9.13
N ALA A 869 10.38 38.32 -9.93
CA ALA A 869 11.02 37.01 -9.99
C ALA A 869 12.31 37.12 -10.81
N HIS A 870 13.21 36.16 -10.63
CA HIS A 870 14.40 36.02 -11.45
C HIS A 870 14.66 34.55 -11.77
N VAL A 871 15.28 34.29 -12.93
CA VAL A 871 15.63 32.92 -13.33
C VAL A 871 16.81 32.45 -12.49
N THR A 872 16.65 31.33 -11.77
CA THR A 872 17.71 30.73 -10.95
C THR A 872 18.36 29.51 -11.60
N LYS A 873 17.60 28.79 -12.43
CA LYS A 873 18.06 27.62 -13.19
C LYS A 873 17.50 27.67 -14.61
N LYS A 874 18.30 27.21 -15.57
CA LYS A 874 17.91 27.01 -16.97
C LYS A 874 18.15 25.56 -17.35
N TYR A 875 17.13 24.96 -17.95
CA TYR A 875 17.14 23.61 -18.48
C TYR A 875 17.04 23.68 -20.00
N ARG A 876 17.61 22.72 -20.71
CA ARG A 876 17.63 22.66 -22.18
C ARG A 876 17.16 21.32 -22.68
N VAL A 877 16.15 21.32 -23.55
CA VAL A 877 15.90 20.22 -24.47
C VAL A 877 16.74 20.46 -25.71
N TYR A 878 17.47 19.44 -26.13
CA TYR A 878 18.26 19.37 -27.33
C TYR A 878 17.53 18.63 -28.44
N GLN A 879 17.96 18.85 -29.68
CA GLN A 879 17.53 18.12 -30.87
C GLN A 879 18.71 17.73 -31.77
N LYS A 880 18.54 16.65 -32.54
CA LYS A 880 19.50 16.17 -33.54
C LYS A 880 18.75 15.53 -34.71
N GLN A 881 19.08 15.93 -35.94
CA GLN A 881 18.57 15.25 -37.14
C GLN A 881 19.30 13.90 -37.31
N ILE A 882 18.54 12.87 -37.66
CA ILE A 882 19.03 11.50 -37.81
C ILE A 882 18.54 10.80 -39.08
N GLY A 883 17.74 11.45 -39.93
CA GLY A 883 17.45 10.99 -41.29
C GLY A 883 18.72 10.67 -42.11
#